data_AF-A0A8T8HWP8-F1
#
_entry.id   AF-A0A8T8HWP8-F1
#
_cell.length_a   1.000
_cell.length_b   1.000
_cell.length_c   1.000
_cell.angle_alpha   90.00
_cell.angle_beta   90.00
_cell.angle_gamma   90.00
#
_symmetry.space_group_name_H-M   'P 1'
#
loop_
_entity.id
_entity.type
_entity.pdbx_description
1 polymer ?
#
loop_
_entity_poly.entity_id
_entity_poly.type
_entity_poly.pdbx_seq_one_letter_code
_entity_poly.pdbx_strand_id
1 'polypeptide(L)'
;MLSGLGTRLSDAFAAGLADLVEPPPAPGDPPLGHPVTGAEIAEFRAACERELATTTRALDVELARTTLLDCLCLAVLFGQGDDGVQLGTANPFTHEMEFLASCQPRVGSPDPFSRGNLKAALRALVLARRHDVLDGQLALTDGWTDGGGALVAPGEWWQAHDQLAWAWRSEHGAFPTRYDWQYSLRLARWIRDRGGDHPDLTVLLRAHMFVLSSWGDLLREFHGTVTDPALRTLLRERTLLHLPADLTLPEATANDLASAGSRLLVPWSLLTGALAEPQRREADRWRALLAADPAALGRNTARRHVFDSPLATTPLIEVGDLVLFSLPHLVSSDLSRLVERVFARLPDLLYHRARGEVVEQAALDHLAGVFPGARVLRGGKYPGTRPGELIEVDGVLVWRDVVLVVEGKGGYLSTRSRHGDPEAAATELRRTVGDGFFQVARLVRALDRDGRVALTGGRGESLTLERRAVRRVYAVVPTADTFDPLSTVLGLLWRRQVLPDGALPVILPVPELHLLTDLLPTPPELLAYLEYREELLATPQLRTGGELELLATFTATMDVVGAFRELDVPSGTLGTDHQEKYLDPWLQDSFHAWLNGLPPVPPPRRHVRAHRAKIERFLAATRDTASAVVLHQLTGAQLGVAELHAGRVPRLRRGTLSPHSAGELGIVVSSPLDPIDVVRAVRPVRELRARSRWVVHLTPGVDGAEFRLAERGGAHVFGCDAPASLARESRLGALADWFDRAAARRHGTHRPMTAADREDVDALVRAGAPRTMALGLTRLGLTAAVLDLVDHDPGLGLTRAADFYLTHVRRAADSLDVATADLALPTSAARDVLRLVIGGRVHPRDAAALVERAVRNPAEPPESLARSAGLLTDRDGARLAEALRAALDALDLAPERIRLSRGRERRRTRDRLLGAIRREHPDLDPRAAAEHVERLWEPPG
;
A
#
# COMPACT_ATOMS: atom_id res chain seq x y z
N MET A 1 -5.15 14.17 -41.29
CA MET A 1 -6.37 13.42 -40.94
C MET A 1 -6.50 13.22 -39.44
N LEU A 2 -5.55 12.57 -38.75
CA LEU A 2 -5.58 12.38 -37.27
C LEU A 2 -5.52 13.67 -36.47
N SER A 3 -4.68 14.64 -36.84
CA SER A 3 -4.71 15.96 -36.20
C SER A 3 -6.07 16.65 -36.39
N GLY A 4 -6.68 16.56 -37.58
CA GLY A 4 -8.03 17.11 -37.80
C GLY A 4 -9.16 16.35 -37.09
N LEU A 5 -9.06 15.03 -36.92
CA LEU A 5 -10.02 14.21 -36.14
C LEU A 5 -9.83 14.40 -34.63
N GLY A 6 -8.58 14.43 -34.17
CA GLY A 6 -8.20 14.66 -32.78
C GLY A 6 -8.50 16.09 -32.33
N THR A 7 -8.26 17.11 -33.16
CA THR A 7 -8.70 18.48 -32.89
C THR A 7 -10.22 18.56 -32.87
N ARG A 8 -10.94 17.96 -33.82
CA ARG A 8 -12.42 17.94 -33.78
C ARG A 8 -12.99 17.22 -32.56
N LEU A 9 -12.38 16.13 -32.11
CA LEU A 9 -12.77 15.47 -30.87
C LEU A 9 -12.39 16.31 -29.65
N SER A 10 -11.18 16.84 -29.59
CA SER A 10 -10.73 17.70 -28.49
C SER A 10 -11.56 18.98 -28.40
N ASP A 11 -11.99 19.55 -29.52
CA ASP A 11 -12.89 20.71 -29.61
C ASP A 11 -14.31 20.32 -29.20
N ALA A 12 -14.84 19.18 -29.66
CA ALA A 12 -16.14 18.67 -29.24
C ALA A 12 -16.16 18.25 -27.75
N PHE A 13 -15.02 17.79 -27.22
CA PHE A 13 -14.82 17.52 -25.79
C PHE A 13 -14.72 18.81 -25.00
N ALA A 14 -13.94 19.80 -25.45
CA ALA A 14 -13.86 21.11 -24.81
C ALA A 14 -15.24 21.78 -24.79
N ALA A 15 -16.04 21.59 -25.83
CA ALA A 15 -17.39 22.14 -25.92
C ALA A 15 -18.40 21.37 -25.05
N GLY A 16 -18.35 20.04 -25.01
CA GLY A 16 -19.15 19.24 -24.09
C GLY A 16 -18.77 19.39 -22.62
N LEU A 17 -17.49 19.69 -22.33
CA LEU A 17 -17.00 20.04 -20.99
C LEU A 17 -17.44 21.46 -20.61
N ALA A 18 -17.45 22.41 -21.56
CA ALA A 18 -18.02 23.74 -21.36
C ALA A 18 -19.52 23.68 -21.06
N ASP A 19 -20.29 22.83 -21.75
CA ASP A 19 -21.71 22.59 -21.46
C ASP A 19 -21.98 21.96 -20.07
N LEU A 20 -20.97 21.31 -19.47
CA LEU A 20 -21.05 20.72 -18.13
C LEU A 20 -20.58 21.66 -17.01
N VAL A 21 -19.78 22.67 -17.35
CA VAL A 21 -19.10 23.57 -16.40
C VAL A 21 -19.66 24.99 -16.44
N GLU A 22 -20.16 25.46 -17.58
CA GLU A 22 -20.82 26.76 -17.74
C GLU A 22 -22.34 26.64 -17.59
N PRO A 23 -23.03 27.68 -17.07
CA PRO A 23 -24.48 27.71 -17.06
C PRO A 23 -25.02 27.60 -18.50
N PRO A 24 -26.19 26.98 -18.72
CA PRO A 24 -26.73 26.79 -20.06
C PRO A 24 -26.77 28.13 -20.80
N PRO A 25 -26.35 28.16 -22.07
CA PRO A 25 -26.33 29.39 -22.86
C PRO A 25 -27.70 30.06 -22.82
N ALA A 26 -27.73 31.39 -22.83
CA ALA A 26 -28.97 32.14 -22.84
C ALA A 26 -29.87 31.66 -24.01
N PRO A 27 -31.20 31.61 -23.83
CA PRO A 27 -32.08 31.08 -24.87
C PRO A 27 -31.91 31.89 -26.17
N GLY A 28 -31.26 31.28 -27.17
CA GLY A 28 -30.96 31.90 -28.46
C GLY A 28 -29.50 31.77 -28.92
N ASP A 29 -28.56 31.44 -28.03
CA ASP A 29 -27.17 31.18 -28.44
C ASP A 29 -27.04 29.77 -29.04
N PRO A 30 -26.33 29.61 -30.18
CA PRO A 30 -26.09 28.30 -30.76
C PRO A 30 -25.25 27.45 -29.79
N PRO A 31 -25.53 26.14 -29.64
CA PRO A 31 -24.71 25.27 -28.79
C PRO A 31 -23.25 25.35 -29.23
N LEU A 32 -22.36 25.50 -28.25
CA LEU A 32 -20.93 25.39 -28.46
C LEU A 32 -20.66 23.93 -28.84
N GLY A 33 -20.48 23.65 -30.13
CA GLY A 33 -20.17 22.32 -30.65
C GLY A 33 -21.36 21.37 -30.84
N HIS A 34 -21.23 20.42 -31.76
CA HIS A 34 -22.16 19.29 -31.89
C HIS A 34 -21.70 18.15 -30.98
N PRO A 35 -22.62 17.42 -30.32
CA PRO A 35 -22.26 16.28 -29.49
C PRO A 35 -21.62 15.18 -30.34
N VAL A 36 -20.51 14.62 -29.84
CA VAL A 36 -19.78 13.55 -30.51
C VAL A 36 -20.69 12.34 -30.69
N THR A 37 -20.88 11.90 -31.92
CA THR A 37 -21.68 10.72 -32.26
C THR A 37 -20.86 9.44 -32.05
N GLY A 38 -21.55 8.32 -31.77
CA GLY A 38 -20.89 7.01 -31.73
C GLY A 38 -20.17 6.64 -33.04
N ALA A 39 -20.62 7.20 -34.17
CA ALA A 39 -19.95 7.04 -35.47
C ALA A 39 -18.61 7.80 -35.54
N GLU A 40 -18.54 9.03 -34.99
CA GLU A 40 -17.29 9.80 -34.91
C GLU A 40 -16.28 9.15 -33.96
N ILE A 41 -16.74 8.58 -32.83
CA ILE A 41 -15.89 7.80 -31.92
C ILE A 41 -15.33 6.58 -32.65
N ALA A 42 -16.19 5.83 -33.36
CA ALA A 42 -15.77 4.66 -34.13
C ALA A 42 -14.79 5.02 -35.26
N GLU A 43 -15.01 6.14 -35.97
CA GLU A 43 -14.09 6.62 -37.01
C GLU A 43 -12.72 7.00 -36.43
N PHE A 44 -12.70 7.74 -35.31
CA PHE A 44 -11.47 8.11 -34.63
C PHE A 44 -10.71 6.90 -34.08
N ARG A 45 -11.41 5.95 -33.45
CA ARG A 45 -10.83 4.68 -33.02
C ARG A 45 -10.18 3.95 -34.19
N ALA A 46 -10.91 3.78 -35.29
CA ALA A 46 -10.37 3.13 -36.48
C ALA A 46 -9.17 3.89 -37.08
N ALA A 47 -9.14 5.23 -36.98
CA ALA A 47 -7.99 6.03 -37.38
C ALA A 47 -6.79 5.81 -36.46
N CYS A 48 -7.00 5.78 -35.14
CA CYS A 48 -5.96 5.49 -34.15
C CYS A 48 -5.39 4.08 -34.33
N GLU A 49 -6.23 3.06 -34.56
CA GLU A 49 -5.80 1.68 -34.85
C GLU A 49 -4.92 1.59 -36.11
N ARG A 50 -5.31 2.28 -37.19
CA ARG A 50 -4.50 2.34 -38.43
C ARG A 50 -3.14 3.02 -38.21
N GLU A 51 -3.12 4.11 -37.45
CA GLU A 51 -1.89 4.82 -37.15
C GLU A 51 -0.99 4.04 -36.20
N LEU A 52 -1.58 3.38 -35.20
CA LEU A 52 -0.86 2.53 -34.27
C LEU A 52 -0.16 1.42 -35.04
N ALA A 53 -0.88 0.71 -35.92
CA ALA A 53 -0.30 -0.32 -36.79
C ALA A 53 0.83 0.20 -37.70
N THR A 54 0.71 1.44 -38.19
CA THR A 54 1.75 2.08 -39.01
C THR A 54 2.97 2.48 -38.17
N THR A 55 2.74 3.05 -37.00
CA THR A 55 3.76 3.42 -36.01
C THR A 55 4.53 2.18 -35.55
N THR A 56 3.83 1.08 -35.27
CA THR A 56 4.44 -0.21 -34.90
C THR A 56 5.37 -0.74 -36.00
N ARG A 57 4.93 -0.76 -37.26
CA ARG A 57 5.79 -1.19 -38.37
C ARG A 57 7.03 -0.30 -38.54
N ALA A 58 6.87 1.02 -38.43
CA ALA A 58 7.99 1.95 -38.49
C ALA A 58 8.97 1.73 -37.33
N LEU A 59 8.44 1.48 -36.13
CA LEU A 59 9.23 1.20 -34.95
C LEU A 59 10.05 -0.08 -35.12
N ASP A 60 9.46 -1.15 -35.66
CA ASP A 60 10.19 -2.39 -35.95
C ASP A 60 11.37 -2.17 -36.90
N VAL A 61 11.19 -1.33 -37.93
CA VAL A 61 12.26 -0.98 -38.88
C VAL A 61 13.40 -0.23 -38.19
N GLU A 62 13.09 0.77 -37.36
CA GLU A 62 14.14 1.54 -36.67
C GLU A 62 14.82 0.68 -35.59
N LEU A 63 14.08 -0.18 -34.89
CA LEU A 63 14.66 -1.14 -33.95
C LEU A 63 15.56 -2.16 -34.60
N ALA A 64 15.35 -2.51 -35.87
CA ALA A 64 16.28 -3.36 -36.63
C ALA A 64 17.62 -2.63 -36.95
N ARG A 65 17.66 -1.31 -36.89
CA ARG A 65 18.82 -0.47 -37.26
C ARG A 65 19.55 0.16 -36.07
N THR A 66 19.05 -0.05 -34.86
CA THR A 66 19.63 0.52 -33.63
C THR A 66 19.72 -0.54 -32.53
N THR A 67 20.31 -0.15 -31.41
CA THR A 67 20.45 -0.96 -30.22
C THR A 67 19.75 -0.32 -29.04
N LEU A 68 19.44 -1.11 -28.01
CA LEU A 68 18.80 -0.59 -26.81
C LEU A 68 19.70 0.43 -26.12
N LEU A 69 21.01 0.20 -26.06
CA LEU A 69 21.99 1.12 -25.47
C LEU A 69 21.95 2.50 -26.13
N ASP A 70 21.92 2.57 -27.46
CA ASP A 70 21.86 3.84 -28.19
C ASP A 70 20.58 4.63 -27.81
N CYS A 71 19.43 3.95 -27.74
CA CYS A 71 18.16 4.55 -27.33
C CYS A 71 18.19 5.06 -25.88
N LEU A 72 18.71 4.25 -24.95
CA LEU A 72 18.73 4.60 -23.52
C LEU A 72 19.70 5.75 -23.25
N CYS A 73 20.89 5.76 -23.86
CA CYS A 73 21.82 6.88 -23.71
C CYS A 73 21.23 8.19 -24.24
N LEU A 74 20.56 8.18 -25.40
CA LEU A 74 19.89 9.38 -25.91
C LEU A 74 18.78 9.85 -24.97
N ALA A 75 17.95 8.94 -24.47
CA ALA A 75 16.89 9.28 -23.52
C ALA A 75 17.47 9.89 -22.23
N VAL A 76 18.59 9.36 -21.71
CA VAL A 76 19.29 9.93 -20.56
C VAL A 76 19.83 11.34 -20.87
N LEU A 77 20.54 11.53 -21.98
CA LEU A 77 21.10 12.83 -22.37
C LEU A 77 20.04 13.93 -22.50
N PHE A 78 18.88 13.59 -23.06
CA PHE A 78 17.82 14.56 -23.30
C PHE A 78 16.89 14.74 -22.08
N GLY A 79 16.74 13.71 -21.25
CA GLY A 79 15.75 13.70 -20.18
C GLY A 79 16.29 14.00 -18.80
N GLN A 80 17.59 13.83 -18.55
CA GLN A 80 18.23 14.25 -17.30
C GLN A 80 18.67 15.72 -17.45
N GLY A 81 18.17 16.60 -16.58
CA GLY A 81 18.36 18.06 -16.69
C GLY A 81 19.52 18.62 -15.84
N ASP A 82 19.99 19.83 -16.20
CA ASP A 82 20.80 20.73 -15.35
C ASP A 82 20.05 22.06 -15.02
N ASP A 83 18.90 22.34 -15.63
CA ASP A 83 18.16 23.61 -15.50
C ASP A 83 17.40 23.75 -14.16
N GLY A 84 18.05 23.45 -13.03
CA GLY A 84 17.45 23.42 -11.70
C GLY A 84 16.66 22.14 -11.38
N VAL A 85 16.53 21.24 -12.35
CA VAL A 85 16.06 19.86 -12.13
C VAL A 85 17.24 19.02 -11.69
N GLN A 86 17.13 18.43 -10.50
CA GLN A 86 18.23 17.67 -9.91
C GLN A 86 18.51 16.38 -10.69
N LEU A 87 19.78 16.06 -10.87
CA LEU A 87 20.22 14.76 -11.38
C LEU A 87 19.58 13.64 -10.56
N GLY A 88 19.09 12.60 -11.24
CA GLY A 88 18.42 11.48 -10.57
C GLY A 88 16.92 11.69 -10.32
N THR A 89 16.31 12.79 -10.75
CA THR A 89 14.84 12.83 -10.89
C THR A 89 14.40 11.91 -12.03
N ALA A 90 13.10 11.58 -12.08
CA ALA A 90 12.60 10.80 -13.19
C ALA A 90 12.85 11.44 -14.54
N ASN A 91 13.18 10.56 -15.48
CA ASN A 91 13.38 10.95 -16.84
C ASN A 91 11.99 11.11 -17.48
N PRO A 92 11.68 12.24 -18.16
CA PRO A 92 10.41 12.41 -18.87
C PRO A 92 10.19 11.35 -19.95
N PHE A 93 11.24 10.63 -20.36
CA PHE A 93 11.21 9.56 -21.35
C PHE A 93 11.24 8.14 -20.74
N THR A 94 10.98 8.00 -19.43
CA THR A 94 11.05 6.71 -18.73
C THR A 94 10.14 5.66 -19.36
N HIS A 95 8.92 6.03 -19.73
CA HIS A 95 7.99 5.11 -20.40
C HIS A 95 8.57 4.59 -21.71
N GLU A 96 9.14 5.46 -22.55
CA GLU A 96 9.76 5.08 -23.82
C GLU A 96 10.96 4.16 -23.58
N MET A 97 11.78 4.45 -22.57
CA MET A 97 12.91 3.59 -22.19
C MET A 97 12.46 2.19 -21.79
N GLU A 98 11.46 2.09 -20.91
CA GLU A 98 10.87 0.84 -20.47
C GLU A 98 10.23 0.07 -21.64
N PHE A 99 9.47 0.76 -22.49
CA PHE A 99 8.80 0.19 -23.66
C PHE A 99 9.82 -0.35 -24.66
N LEU A 100 10.84 0.42 -24.98
CA LEU A 100 11.90 -0.01 -25.89
C LEU A 100 12.68 -1.20 -25.34
N ALA A 101 12.98 -1.24 -24.04
CA ALA A 101 13.63 -2.39 -23.42
C ALA A 101 12.75 -3.65 -23.45
N SER A 102 11.44 -3.48 -23.29
CA SER A 102 10.49 -4.58 -23.44
C SER A 102 10.43 -5.12 -24.87
N CYS A 103 10.85 -4.32 -25.85
CA CYS A 103 10.71 -4.60 -27.27
C CYS A 103 12.01 -5.01 -27.98
N GLN A 104 13.16 -4.61 -27.46
CA GLN A 104 14.46 -4.76 -28.10
C GLN A 104 15.36 -5.72 -27.31
N PRO A 105 15.66 -6.93 -27.83
CA PRO A 105 16.60 -7.84 -27.17
C PRO A 105 18.07 -7.45 -27.39
N ARG A 106 18.39 -6.63 -28.39
CA ARG A 106 19.78 -6.25 -28.72
C ARG A 106 20.26 -5.09 -27.84
N VAL A 107 21.07 -5.42 -26.84
CA VAL A 107 21.63 -4.43 -25.90
C VAL A 107 22.61 -3.49 -26.59
N GLY A 108 23.66 -4.02 -27.22
CA GLY A 108 24.77 -3.22 -27.77
C GLY A 108 25.10 -3.55 -29.23
N SER A 109 25.90 -2.67 -29.83
CA SER A 109 26.45 -2.79 -31.18
C SER A 109 27.96 -3.08 -31.10
N PRO A 110 28.56 -3.76 -32.08
CA PRO A 110 30.03 -3.81 -32.23
C PRO A 110 30.65 -2.40 -32.29
N ASP A 111 29.94 -1.45 -32.91
CA ASP A 111 30.28 -0.02 -33.00
C ASP A 111 29.13 0.79 -32.39
N PRO A 112 29.14 1.07 -31.07
CA PRO A 112 28.10 1.89 -30.45
C PRO A 112 28.15 3.32 -31.00
N PHE A 113 26.99 3.99 -31.08
CA PHE A 113 26.89 5.39 -31.47
C PHE A 113 27.31 5.76 -32.91
N SER A 114 27.19 4.84 -33.88
CA SER A 114 27.30 5.25 -35.29
C SER A 114 26.22 6.29 -35.65
N ARG A 115 26.50 7.21 -36.59
CA ARG A 115 25.50 8.21 -37.04
C ARG A 115 24.18 7.57 -37.49
N GLY A 116 24.26 6.43 -38.16
CA GLY A 116 23.09 5.66 -38.58
C GLY A 116 22.29 5.12 -37.39
N ASN A 117 22.98 4.57 -36.40
CA ASN A 117 22.36 4.01 -35.19
C ASN A 117 21.71 5.10 -34.33
N LEU A 118 22.36 6.25 -34.17
CA LEU A 118 21.85 7.40 -33.42
C LEU A 118 20.57 7.97 -34.03
N LYS A 119 20.54 8.12 -35.36
CA LYS A 119 19.34 8.56 -36.07
C LYS A 119 18.19 7.58 -35.89
N ALA A 120 18.46 6.28 -36.00
CA ALA A 120 17.46 5.23 -35.80
C ALA A 120 16.98 5.17 -34.33
N ALA A 121 17.89 5.35 -33.36
CA ALA A 121 17.57 5.39 -31.93
C ALA A 121 16.62 6.54 -31.59
N LEU A 122 16.93 7.76 -32.08
CA LEU A 122 16.09 8.93 -31.84
C LEU A 122 14.69 8.76 -32.45
N ARG A 123 14.61 8.18 -33.66
CA ARG A 123 13.32 7.86 -34.28
C ARG A 123 12.56 6.78 -33.52
N ALA A 124 13.24 5.77 -33.00
CA ALA A 124 12.61 4.74 -32.17
C ALA A 124 12.00 5.34 -30.89
N LEU A 125 12.67 6.29 -30.23
CA LEU A 125 12.11 7.03 -29.09
C LEU A 125 10.84 7.82 -29.48
N VAL A 126 10.88 8.58 -30.58
CA VAL A 126 9.71 9.33 -31.09
C VAL A 126 8.54 8.40 -31.41
N LEU A 127 8.81 7.27 -32.07
CA LEU A 127 7.80 6.28 -32.42
C LEU A 127 7.24 5.57 -31.17
N ALA A 128 8.06 5.31 -30.16
CA ALA A 128 7.60 4.80 -28.86
C ALA A 128 6.66 5.80 -28.17
N ARG A 129 7.03 7.09 -28.12
CA ARG A 129 6.15 8.14 -27.57
C ARG A 129 4.82 8.22 -28.31
N ARG A 130 4.89 8.15 -29.64
CA ARG A 130 3.69 8.18 -30.48
C ARG A 130 2.81 6.96 -30.27
N HIS A 131 3.42 5.78 -30.10
CA HIS A 131 2.72 4.55 -29.77
C HIS A 131 1.99 4.66 -28.42
N ASP A 132 2.64 5.22 -27.38
CA ASP A 132 2.03 5.50 -26.07
C ASP A 132 0.80 6.40 -26.19
N VAL A 133 0.94 7.52 -26.91
CA VAL A 133 -0.18 8.45 -27.12
C VAL A 133 -1.35 7.77 -27.83
N LEU A 134 -1.10 7.05 -28.93
CA LEU A 134 -2.15 6.39 -29.71
C LEU A 134 -2.86 5.29 -28.93
N ASP A 135 -2.13 4.47 -28.19
CA ASP A 135 -2.72 3.42 -27.37
C ASP A 135 -3.57 4.01 -26.22
N GLY A 136 -3.07 5.07 -25.58
CA GLY A 136 -3.83 5.82 -24.59
C GLY A 136 -5.16 6.36 -25.16
N GLN A 137 -5.16 6.88 -26.39
CA GLN A 137 -6.40 7.31 -27.06
C GLN A 137 -7.36 6.14 -27.33
N LEU A 138 -6.86 4.95 -27.67
CA LEU A 138 -7.71 3.77 -27.88
C LEU A 138 -8.36 3.30 -26.58
N ALA A 139 -7.59 3.20 -25.50
CA ALA A 139 -8.11 2.83 -24.18
C ALA A 139 -9.20 3.80 -23.70
N LEU A 140 -9.02 5.10 -23.97
CA LEU A 140 -10.04 6.12 -23.71
C LEU A 140 -11.33 5.87 -24.51
N THR A 141 -11.22 5.49 -25.79
CA THR A 141 -12.41 5.21 -26.62
C THR A 141 -13.15 3.93 -26.24
N ASP A 142 -12.46 2.91 -25.71
CA ASP A 142 -13.09 1.66 -25.25
C ASP A 142 -14.05 1.91 -24.07
N GLY A 143 -13.65 2.80 -23.15
CA GLY A 143 -14.50 3.23 -22.03
C GLY A 143 -15.81 3.90 -22.48
N TRP A 144 -15.84 4.49 -23.68
CA TRP A 144 -17.04 5.11 -24.23
C TRP A 144 -17.98 4.11 -24.93
N THR A 145 -17.44 3.03 -25.50
CA THR A 145 -18.25 2.04 -26.24
C THR A 145 -18.87 0.98 -25.35
N ASP A 146 -18.24 0.63 -24.23
CA ASP A 146 -18.69 -0.45 -23.33
C ASP A 146 -19.76 0.01 -22.31
N GLY A 147 -20.06 1.30 -22.26
CA GLY A 147 -21.07 1.90 -21.38
C GLY A 147 -22.50 1.64 -21.82
N GLY A 148 -23.07 0.49 -21.43
CA GLY A 148 -24.51 0.25 -21.51
C GLY A 148 -25.32 1.24 -20.66
N GLY A 149 -25.88 2.27 -21.29
CA GLY A 149 -27.12 2.97 -20.90
C GLY A 149 -27.14 3.84 -19.64
N ALA A 150 -26.16 3.77 -18.75
CA ALA A 150 -26.01 4.71 -17.64
C ALA A 150 -24.78 5.57 -17.90
N LEU A 151 -25.01 6.79 -18.39
CA LEU A 151 -24.03 7.87 -18.49
C LEU A 151 -23.42 8.13 -17.10
N VAL A 152 -22.43 7.35 -16.71
CA VAL A 152 -21.34 7.89 -15.90
C VAL A 152 -20.83 9.06 -16.71
N ALA A 153 -20.96 10.28 -16.20
CA ALA A 153 -20.68 11.48 -16.96
C ALA A 153 -19.30 11.33 -17.63
N PRO A 154 -19.14 11.56 -18.94
CA PRO A 154 -17.88 11.34 -19.66
C PRO A 154 -16.64 11.91 -18.97
N GLY A 155 -16.81 13.00 -18.18
CA GLY A 155 -15.77 13.57 -17.32
C GLY A 155 -15.26 12.66 -16.19
N GLU A 156 -16.08 11.77 -15.62
CA GLU A 156 -15.65 10.85 -14.55
C GLU A 156 -14.76 9.72 -15.06
N TRP A 157 -15.04 9.19 -16.25
CA TRP A 157 -14.21 8.18 -16.90
C TRP A 157 -12.93 8.78 -17.46
N TRP A 158 -13.03 9.97 -18.09
CA TRP A 158 -11.87 10.69 -18.59
C TRP A 158 -10.89 11.01 -17.45
N GLN A 159 -11.38 11.53 -16.32
CA GLN A 159 -10.52 11.84 -15.17
C GLN A 159 -10.05 10.60 -14.42
N ALA A 160 -10.82 9.51 -14.32
CA ALA A 160 -10.31 8.28 -13.71
C ALA A 160 -9.24 7.63 -14.59
N HIS A 161 -9.41 7.62 -15.91
CA HIS A 161 -8.42 7.08 -16.84
C HIS A 161 -7.21 8.01 -16.93
N ASP A 162 -7.38 9.33 -17.03
CA ASP A 162 -6.29 10.30 -17.08
C ASP A 162 -5.58 10.38 -15.72
N GLN A 163 -6.27 10.33 -14.58
CA GLN A 163 -5.59 10.26 -13.27
C GLN A 163 -4.94 8.90 -13.02
N LEU A 164 -5.50 7.76 -13.45
CA LEU A 164 -4.83 6.46 -13.29
C LEU A 164 -3.67 6.30 -14.28
N ALA A 165 -3.87 6.72 -15.53
CA ALA A 165 -2.84 6.66 -16.56
C ALA A 165 -1.76 7.71 -16.32
N TRP A 166 -2.11 8.94 -15.92
CA TRP A 166 -1.15 9.98 -15.57
C TRP A 166 -0.49 9.68 -14.24
N ALA A 167 -1.20 9.33 -13.16
CA ALA A 167 -0.55 8.96 -11.90
C ALA A 167 0.40 7.78 -12.08
N TRP A 168 0.07 6.77 -12.88
CA TRP A 168 1.03 5.67 -13.11
C TRP A 168 2.10 5.95 -14.17
N ARG A 169 1.93 6.97 -15.01
CA ARG A 169 2.97 7.46 -15.94
C ARG A 169 3.86 8.55 -15.31
N SER A 170 3.38 9.26 -14.29
CA SER A 170 4.05 10.35 -13.57
C SER A 170 4.63 9.92 -12.22
N GLU A 171 4.19 8.79 -11.66
CA GLU A 171 4.76 8.21 -10.45
C GLU A 171 6.15 7.60 -10.65
N HIS A 172 6.64 7.42 -11.88
CA HIS A 172 8.08 7.34 -12.07
C HIS A 172 8.61 8.73 -11.72
N GLY A 173 9.14 8.89 -10.50
CA GLY A 173 9.66 10.17 -10.04
C GLY A 173 8.85 10.96 -9.03
N ALA A 174 8.04 10.31 -8.18
CA ALA A 174 7.76 10.92 -6.89
C ALA A 174 9.11 11.38 -6.28
N PHE A 175 9.19 12.63 -5.80
CA PHE A 175 10.49 13.21 -5.40
C PHE A 175 11.26 12.28 -4.46
N PRO A 176 12.61 12.22 -4.56
CA PRO A 176 13.45 11.50 -3.61
C PRO A 176 13.10 11.94 -2.20
N THR A 177 12.45 11.07 -1.43
CA THR A 177 12.22 11.39 -0.04
C THR A 177 13.19 10.63 0.83
N ARG A 178 13.80 11.35 1.77
CA ARG A 178 14.56 10.72 2.87
C ARG A 178 13.74 9.65 3.59
N TYR A 179 12.41 9.77 3.55
CA TYR A 179 11.47 8.85 4.19
C TYR A 179 11.43 7.48 3.51
N ASP A 180 11.43 7.43 2.17
CA ASP A 180 11.49 6.16 1.42
C ASP A 180 12.82 5.42 1.67
N TRP A 181 13.91 6.18 1.69
CA TRP A 181 15.23 5.67 2.06
C TRP A 181 15.28 5.14 3.49
N GLN A 182 14.74 5.88 4.45
CA GLN A 182 14.72 5.45 5.85
C GLN A 182 13.88 4.19 6.06
N TYR A 183 12.74 4.07 5.39
CA TYR A 183 11.92 2.86 5.39
C TYR A 183 12.70 1.67 4.80
N SER A 184 13.28 1.83 3.62
CA SER A 184 14.03 0.77 2.93
C SER A 184 15.27 0.33 3.72
N LEU A 185 16.02 1.27 4.30
CA LEU A 185 17.17 0.99 5.17
C LEU A 185 16.75 0.23 6.43
N ARG A 186 15.60 0.57 7.01
CA ARG A 186 15.04 -0.13 8.18
C ARG A 186 14.64 -1.56 7.81
N LEU A 187 13.96 -1.75 6.68
CA LEU A 187 13.59 -3.08 6.17
C LEU A 187 14.83 -3.95 5.92
N ALA A 188 15.83 -3.43 5.20
CA ALA A 188 17.07 -4.12 4.93
C ALA A 188 17.82 -4.53 6.22
N ARG A 189 17.84 -3.65 7.23
CA ARG A 189 18.42 -3.98 8.54
C ARG A 189 17.64 -5.09 9.23
N TRP A 190 16.30 -5.00 9.25
CA TRP A 190 15.44 -5.99 9.89
C TRP A 190 15.57 -7.40 9.31
N ILE A 191 15.74 -7.48 7.97
CA ILE A 191 16.02 -8.75 7.26
C ILE A 191 17.38 -9.31 7.71
N ARG A 192 18.43 -8.48 7.68
CA ARG A 192 19.79 -8.89 8.10
C ARG A 192 19.82 -9.35 9.56
N ASP A 193 19.13 -8.65 10.46
CA ASP A 193 19.06 -8.99 11.89
C ASP A 193 18.38 -10.36 12.14
N ARG A 194 17.56 -10.83 11.19
CA ARG A 194 16.93 -12.17 11.20
C ARG A 194 17.73 -13.23 10.44
N GLY A 195 18.93 -12.90 9.97
CA GLY A 195 19.78 -13.79 9.18
C GLY A 195 19.34 -13.93 7.72
N GLY A 196 18.43 -13.08 7.23
CA GLY A 196 18.07 -13.01 5.82
C GLY A 196 19.16 -12.35 4.98
N ASP A 197 19.21 -12.70 3.69
CA ASP A 197 20.21 -12.15 2.77
C ASP A 197 19.71 -10.85 2.11
N HIS A 198 20.24 -9.71 2.53
CA HIS A 198 19.96 -8.42 1.92
C HIS A 198 21.26 -7.62 1.78
N PRO A 199 21.65 -7.17 0.57
CA PRO A 199 22.83 -6.36 0.38
C PRO A 199 22.68 -4.97 1.00
N ASP A 200 23.80 -4.31 1.28
CA ASP A 200 23.80 -3.03 1.98
C ASP A 200 23.33 -1.89 1.06
N LEU A 201 22.12 -1.36 1.33
CA LEU A 201 21.55 -0.24 0.56
C LEU A 201 22.40 1.03 0.59
N THR A 202 23.23 1.23 1.62
CA THR A 202 24.13 2.40 1.67
C THR A 202 25.23 2.33 0.60
N VAL A 203 25.58 1.13 0.15
CA VAL A 203 26.55 0.93 -0.94
C VAL A 203 25.90 1.25 -2.29
N LEU A 204 24.64 0.84 -2.50
CA LEU A 204 23.86 1.22 -3.69
C LEU A 204 23.73 2.74 -3.80
N LEU A 205 23.40 3.43 -2.70
CA LEU A 205 23.31 4.90 -2.68
C LEU A 205 24.63 5.55 -3.10
N ARG A 206 25.77 5.07 -2.58
CA ARG A 206 27.10 5.62 -2.93
C ARG A 206 27.43 5.41 -4.40
N ALA A 207 27.18 4.20 -4.93
CA ALA A 207 27.39 3.90 -6.35
C ALA A 207 26.52 4.80 -7.23
N HIS A 208 25.24 4.94 -6.88
CA HIS A 208 24.30 5.81 -7.57
C HIS A 208 24.74 7.28 -7.55
N MET A 209 25.13 7.83 -6.40
CA MET A 209 25.61 9.20 -6.27
C MET A 209 26.90 9.45 -7.05
N PHE A 210 27.80 8.47 -7.12
CA PHE A 210 28.98 8.56 -7.96
C PHE A 210 28.61 8.69 -9.44
N VAL A 211 27.66 7.89 -9.93
CA VAL A 211 27.16 7.98 -11.31
C VAL A 211 26.53 9.35 -11.57
N LEU A 212 25.62 9.81 -10.71
CA LEU A 212 24.99 11.12 -10.88
C LEU A 212 26.03 12.26 -10.90
N SER A 213 27.01 12.23 -9.99
CA SER A 213 28.08 13.24 -9.95
C SER A 213 28.91 13.25 -11.23
N SER A 214 29.23 12.07 -11.77
CA SER A 214 29.96 11.95 -13.03
C SER A 214 29.17 12.47 -14.24
N TRP A 215 27.85 12.36 -14.20
CA TRP A 215 26.97 12.83 -15.26
C TRP A 215 26.72 14.34 -15.21
N GLY A 216 26.78 14.97 -14.03
CA GLY A 216 26.45 16.40 -13.90
C GLY A 216 27.31 17.32 -14.77
N ASP A 217 28.62 17.10 -14.79
CA ASP A 217 29.52 17.90 -15.66
C ASP A 217 29.28 17.59 -17.15
N LEU A 218 29.05 16.32 -17.47
CA LEU A 218 28.79 15.86 -18.84
C LEU A 218 27.49 16.44 -19.40
N LEU A 219 26.40 16.40 -18.65
CA LEU A 219 25.09 16.88 -19.09
C LEU A 219 25.09 18.40 -19.27
N ARG A 220 25.80 19.12 -18.38
CA ARG A 220 26.05 20.56 -18.53
C ARG A 220 26.78 20.93 -19.80
N GLU A 221 27.89 20.25 -20.06
CA GLU A 221 28.67 20.42 -21.27
C GLU A 221 27.84 20.10 -22.52
N PHE A 222 27.09 18.99 -22.49
CA PHE A 222 26.22 18.59 -23.59
C PHE A 222 25.12 19.62 -23.85
N HIS A 223 24.32 20.01 -22.84
CA HIS A 223 23.23 20.98 -23.01
C HIS A 223 23.74 22.34 -23.48
N GLY A 224 24.92 22.77 -23.02
CA GLY A 224 25.56 24.01 -23.47
C GLY A 224 26.08 23.96 -24.92
N THR A 225 26.38 22.77 -25.45
CA THR A 225 26.93 22.58 -26.81
C THR A 225 25.86 22.26 -27.86
N VAL A 226 24.66 21.82 -27.47
CA VAL A 226 23.56 21.56 -28.43
C VAL A 226 23.15 22.85 -29.15
N THR A 227 23.42 22.94 -30.45
CA THR A 227 23.01 24.07 -31.31
C THR A 227 21.82 23.77 -32.21
N ASP A 228 21.49 22.50 -32.43
CA ASP A 228 20.39 22.10 -33.32
C ASP A 228 19.03 22.59 -32.77
N PRO A 229 18.22 23.34 -33.56
CA PRO A 229 16.96 23.90 -33.07
C PRO A 229 15.95 22.84 -32.60
N ALA A 230 15.86 21.69 -33.28
CA ALA A 230 14.91 20.65 -32.91
C ALA A 230 15.32 19.98 -31.59
N LEU A 231 16.62 19.74 -31.40
CA LEU A 231 17.14 19.22 -30.12
C LEU A 231 17.04 20.23 -28.98
N ARG A 232 17.20 21.53 -29.24
CA ARG A 232 16.96 22.58 -28.23
C ARG A 232 15.51 22.63 -27.80
N THR A 233 14.58 22.55 -28.75
CA THR A 233 13.14 22.45 -28.46
C THR A 233 12.85 21.21 -27.62
N LEU A 234 13.43 20.05 -27.98
CA LEU A 234 13.30 18.82 -27.20
C LEU A 234 13.82 18.99 -25.76
N LEU A 235 15.01 19.56 -25.56
CA LEU A 235 15.59 19.78 -24.23
C LEU A 235 14.72 20.73 -23.38
N ARG A 236 14.21 21.80 -23.99
CA ARG A 236 13.38 22.81 -23.33
C ARG A 236 11.98 22.29 -22.97
N GLU A 237 11.33 21.61 -23.91
CA GLU A 237 9.92 21.20 -23.81
C GLU A 237 9.77 19.77 -23.30
N ARG A 238 10.87 19.02 -23.20
CA ARG A 238 10.94 17.66 -22.67
C ARG A 238 9.94 16.69 -23.30
N THR A 239 9.71 16.85 -24.60
CA THR A 239 8.77 16.02 -25.35
C THR A 239 9.34 15.64 -26.70
N LEU A 240 9.20 14.35 -27.04
CA LEU A 240 9.63 13.79 -28.32
C LEU A 240 8.69 14.15 -29.48
N LEU A 241 7.48 14.67 -29.19
CA LEU A 241 6.44 14.90 -30.19
C LEU A 241 6.75 16.07 -31.14
N HIS A 242 7.65 16.97 -30.78
CA HIS A 242 8.04 18.10 -31.63
C HIS A 242 9.16 17.77 -32.63
N LEU A 243 9.73 16.56 -32.56
CA LEU A 243 10.75 16.16 -33.52
C LEU A 243 10.12 15.83 -34.89
N PRO A 244 10.66 16.39 -35.99
CA PRO A 244 10.15 16.12 -37.32
C PRO A 244 10.42 14.66 -37.73
N ALA A 245 9.49 14.05 -38.46
CA ALA A 245 9.60 12.65 -38.89
C ALA A 245 10.82 12.41 -39.80
N ASP A 246 11.23 13.43 -40.57
CA ASP A 246 12.38 13.42 -41.46
C ASP A 246 13.67 13.96 -40.83
N LEU A 247 13.73 14.10 -39.48
CA LEU A 247 14.86 14.66 -38.75
C LEU A 247 16.22 14.23 -39.33
N THR A 248 16.99 15.23 -39.73
CA THR A 248 18.37 15.05 -40.20
C THR A 248 19.31 15.59 -39.14
N LEU A 249 20.23 14.76 -38.67
CA LEU A 249 21.27 15.18 -37.73
C LEU A 249 22.48 15.65 -38.53
N PRO A 250 22.93 16.91 -38.37
CA PRO A 250 24.23 17.34 -38.84
C PRO A 250 25.34 16.42 -38.31
N GLU A 251 26.43 16.29 -39.07
CA GLU A 251 27.53 15.39 -38.67
C GLU A 251 28.16 15.79 -37.34
N ALA A 252 28.37 17.10 -37.13
CA ALA A 252 28.84 17.63 -35.85
C ALA A 252 27.92 17.21 -34.69
N THR A 253 26.61 17.44 -34.80
CA THR A 253 25.62 17.05 -33.79
C THR A 253 25.61 15.55 -33.52
N ALA A 254 25.74 14.72 -34.57
CA ALA A 254 25.81 13.27 -34.40
C ALA A 254 27.08 12.84 -33.65
N ASN A 255 28.22 13.48 -33.93
CA ASN A 255 29.48 13.22 -33.23
C ASN A 255 29.42 13.70 -31.77
N ASP A 256 28.79 14.84 -31.51
CA ASP A 256 28.59 15.36 -30.16
C ASP A 256 27.71 14.42 -29.33
N LEU A 257 26.60 13.94 -29.91
CA LEU A 257 25.73 12.93 -29.29
C LEU A 257 26.45 11.61 -29.04
N ALA A 258 27.27 11.16 -29.98
CA ALA A 258 28.05 9.93 -29.83
C ALA A 258 29.08 10.06 -28.70
N SER A 259 29.81 11.18 -28.68
CA SER A 259 30.79 11.50 -27.64
C SER A 259 30.13 11.57 -26.27
N ALA A 260 29.05 12.35 -26.13
CA ALA A 260 28.34 12.48 -24.88
C ALA A 260 27.71 11.16 -24.42
N GLY A 261 27.09 10.40 -25.33
CA GLY A 261 26.48 9.10 -25.04
C GLY A 261 27.49 8.06 -24.56
N SER A 262 28.71 8.05 -25.14
CA SER A 262 29.78 7.16 -24.69
C SER A 262 30.29 7.48 -23.28
N ARG A 263 30.28 8.77 -22.89
CA ARG A 263 30.71 9.25 -21.57
C ARG A 263 29.67 9.00 -20.47
N LEU A 264 28.42 8.69 -20.81
CA LEU A 264 27.43 8.21 -19.83
C LEU A 264 27.74 6.82 -19.29
N LEU A 265 28.50 6.03 -20.05
CA LEU A 265 28.93 4.68 -19.66
C LEU A 265 30.06 4.77 -18.65
N VAL A 266 29.82 4.25 -17.45
CA VAL A 266 30.79 4.30 -16.36
C VAL A 266 31.48 2.93 -16.22
N PRO A 267 32.82 2.86 -16.20
CA PRO A 267 33.51 1.62 -15.86
C PRO A 267 33.16 1.19 -14.43
N TRP A 268 32.71 -0.05 -14.26
CA TRP A 268 32.35 -0.58 -12.95
C TRP A 268 33.56 -0.62 -11.99
N SER A 269 34.74 -0.90 -12.55
CA SER A 269 36.03 -0.83 -11.85
C SER A 269 36.32 0.56 -11.27
N LEU A 270 35.94 1.63 -11.98
CA LEU A 270 36.10 3.01 -11.48
C LEU A 270 35.13 3.29 -10.32
N LEU A 271 33.87 2.85 -10.46
CA LEU A 271 32.84 2.95 -9.44
C LEU A 271 33.25 2.26 -8.12
N THR A 272 33.76 1.04 -8.22
CA THR A 272 34.15 0.21 -7.08
C THR A 272 35.53 0.53 -6.52
N GLY A 273 36.41 1.15 -7.32
CA GLY A 273 37.76 1.55 -6.91
C GLY A 273 37.78 2.54 -5.72
N ALA A 274 36.70 3.32 -5.56
CA ALA A 274 36.53 4.25 -4.44
C ALA A 274 36.00 3.59 -3.15
N LEU A 275 35.59 2.32 -3.19
CA LEU A 275 34.95 1.60 -2.09
C LEU A 275 35.94 0.69 -1.35
N ALA A 276 35.74 0.49 -0.05
CA ALA A 276 36.51 -0.50 0.73
C ALA A 276 36.15 -1.94 0.32
N GLU A 277 37.04 -2.91 0.58
CA GLU A 277 36.87 -4.31 0.13
C GLU A 277 35.50 -4.96 0.50
N PRO A 278 34.96 -4.82 1.72
CA PRO A 278 33.63 -5.34 2.02
C PRO A 278 32.53 -4.65 1.20
N GLN A 279 32.68 -3.35 0.93
CA GLN A 279 31.71 -2.56 0.16
C GLN A 279 31.80 -2.86 -1.33
N ARG A 280 32.97 -3.23 -1.86
CA ARG A 280 33.11 -3.70 -3.24
C ARG A 280 32.29 -4.94 -3.49
N ARG A 281 32.36 -5.93 -2.60
CA ARG A 281 31.52 -7.14 -2.69
C ARG A 281 30.03 -6.82 -2.64
N GLU A 282 29.62 -5.91 -1.78
CA GLU A 282 28.22 -5.45 -1.72
C GLU A 282 27.80 -4.71 -3.00
N ALA A 283 28.68 -3.91 -3.59
CA ALA A 283 28.42 -3.26 -4.87
C ALA A 283 28.25 -4.30 -5.99
N ASP A 284 29.12 -5.31 -6.06
CA ASP A 284 29.03 -6.38 -7.06
C ASP A 284 27.74 -7.19 -6.91
N ARG A 285 27.27 -7.40 -5.68
CA ARG A 285 25.95 -8.00 -5.42
C ARG A 285 24.82 -7.13 -5.96
N TRP A 286 24.85 -5.82 -5.71
CA TRP A 286 23.88 -4.90 -6.29
C TRP A 286 23.94 -4.87 -7.82
N ARG A 287 25.13 -4.88 -8.41
CA ARG A 287 25.31 -5.01 -9.85
C ARG A 287 24.60 -6.25 -10.38
N ALA A 288 24.84 -7.42 -9.78
CA ALA A 288 24.21 -8.67 -10.20
C ALA A 288 22.68 -8.64 -10.05
N LEU A 289 22.15 -7.98 -9.02
CA LEU A 289 20.70 -7.85 -8.79
C LEU A 289 20.02 -6.84 -9.72
N LEU A 290 20.74 -5.78 -10.12
CA LEU A 290 20.19 -4.68 -10.90
C LEU A 290 20.52 -4.76 -12.39
N ALA A 291 21.44 -5.64 -12.80
CA ALA A 291 21.79 -5.85 -14.20
C ALA A 291 20.65 -6.51 -14.96
N ALA A 292 20.26 -5.91 -16.08
CA ALA A 292 19.24 -6.47 -16.94
C ALA A 292 19.70 -7.77 -17.58
N ASP A 293 18.97 -8.86 -17.32
CA ASP A 293 19.17 -10.12 -18.02
C ASP A 293 18.81 -9.94 -19.51
N PRO A 294 19.75 -10.15 -20.45
CA PRO A 294 19.45 -10.07 -21.89
C PRO A 294 18.29 -10.96 -22.32
N ALA A 295 18.04 -12.10 -21.64
CA ALA A 295 16.91 -12.98 -21.91
C ALA A 295 15.56 -12.45 -21.37
N ALA A 296 15.58 -11.40 -20.55
CA ALA A 296 14.40 -10.69 -20.09
C ALA A 296 13.97 -9.54 -21.02
N LEU A 297 14.89 -9.05 -21.85
CA LEU A 297 14.64 -7.99 -22.84
C LEU A 297 13.83 -8.52 -24.04
N GLY A 298 13.13 -7.63 -24.73
CA GLY A 298 12.46 -7.97 -26.00
C GLY A 298 11.24 -8.90 -25.90
N ARG A 299 10.69 -9.13 -24.69
CA ARG A 299 9.55 -10.04 -24.46
C ARG A 299 8.21 -9.50 -24.96
N ASN A 300 8.07 -8.19 -25.13
CA ASN A 300 6.87 -7.52 -25.64
C ASN A 300 6.79 -7.57 -27.18
N THR A 301 6.76 -8.78 -27.73
CA THR A 301 6.70 -8.99 -29.19
C THR A 301 5.39 -8.48 -29.81
N ALA A 302 4.32 -8.42 -29.01
CA ALA A 302 3.01 -7.92 -29.42
C ALA A 302 2.89 -6.38 -29.34
N ARG A 303 3.93 -5.67 -28.87
CA ARG A 303 3.94 -4.20 -28.72
C ARG A 303 2.77 -3.68 -27.90
N ARG A 304 2.38 -4.42 -26.87
CA ARG A 304 1.32 -3.98 -25.96
C ARG A 304 1.83 -2.84 -25.11
N HIS A 305 0.96 -1.87 -24.85
CA HIS A 305 1.24 -0.74 -23.97
C HIS A 305 1.34 -1.14 -22.49
N VAL A 306 0.53 -2.13 -22.09
CA VAL A 306 0.64 -2.77 -20.78
C VAL A 306 1.67 -3.90 -20.88
N PHE A 307 2.85 -3.68 -20.31
CA PHE A 307 3.95 -4.65 -20.31
C PHE A 307 4.77 -4.57 -19.02
N ASP A 308 5.40 -5.69 -18.63
CA ASP A 308 6.33 -5.72 -17.51
C ASP A 308 7.74 -5.46 -18.03
N SER A 309 8.24 -4.23 -17.84
CA SER A 309 9.58 -3.87 -18.30
C SER A 309 10.64 -4.54 -17.43
N PRO A 310 11.68 -5.17 -18.01
CA PRO A 310 12.81 -5.63 -17.24
C PRO A 310 13.50 -4.46 -16.52
N LEU A 311 13.59 -3.27 -17.14
CA LEU A 311 14.25 -2.11 -16.56
C LEU A 311 13.60 -1.60 -15.27
N ALA A 312 12.31 -1.87 -15.07
CA ALA A 312 11.58 -1.53 -13.85
C ALA A 312 12.15 -2.25 -12.61
N THR A 313 12.93 -3.30 -12.80
CA THR A 313 13.53 -4.16 -11.76
C THR A 313 15.05 -4.24 -11.84
N THR A 314 15.58 -4.12 -13.06
CA THR A 314 16.99 -4.24 -13.37
C THR A 314 17.40 -3.06 -14.24
N PRO A 315 17.53 -1.85 -13.65
CA PRO A 315 17.77 -0.61 -14.40
C PRO A 315 19.23 -0.42 -14.83
N LEU A 316 20.08 -1.45 -14.71
CA LEU A 316 21.48 -1.39 -15.08
C LEU A 316 21.69 -2.18 -16.38
N ILE A 317 22.21 -1.51 -17.41
CA ILE A 317 22.62 -2.13 -18.67
C ILE A 317 24.13 -2.33 -18.66
N GLU A 318 24.58 -3.55 -18.94
CA GLU A 318 26.00 -3.91 -18.99
C GLU A 318 26.51 -4.09 -20.42
N VAL A 319 27.70 -3.55 -20.68
CA VAL A 319 28.46 -3.74 -21.92
C VAL A 319 29.93 -3.95 -21.56
N GLY A 320 30.32 -5.21 -21.31
CA GLY A 320 31.65 -5.52 -20.78
C GLY A 320 31.82 -5.03 -19.34
N ASP A 321 32.85 -4.21 -19.07
CA ASP A 321 33.04 -3.55 -17.77
C ASP A 321 32.26 -2.23 -17.64
N LEU A 322 31.64 -1.77 -18.72
CA LEU A 322 30.89 -0.52 -18.73
C LEU A 322 29.44 -0.75 -18.28
N VAL A 323 28.92 0.17 -17.47
CA VAL A 323 27.53 0.15 -17.02
C VAL A 323 26.81 1.45 -17.37
N LEU A 324 25.53 1.34 -17.71
CA LEU A 324 24.59 2.46 -17.80
C LEU A 324 23.49 2.27 -16.76
N PHE A 325 23.30 3.25 -15.88
CA PHE A 325 22.10 3.34 -15.04
C PHE A 325 20.97 3.92 -15.90
N SER A 326 20.19 3.09 -16.59
CA SER A 326 19.19 3.60 -17.53
C SER A 326 18.08 4.36 -16.81
N LEU A 327 17.63 3.88 -15.65
CA LEU A 327 16.58 4.52 -14.86
C LEU A 327 17.15 4.92 -13.49
N PRO A 328 17.98 5.97 -13.41
CA PRO A 328 18.64 6.37 -12.16
C PRO A 328 17.62 6.72 -11.07
N HIS A 329 16.47 7.27 -11.45
CA HIS A 329 15.38 7.62 -10.53
C HIS A 329 14.81 6.44 -9.75
N LEU A 330 14.97 5.19 -10.22
CA LEU A 330 14.53 4.04 -9.42
C LEU A 330 15.32 3.87 -8.12
N VAL A 331 16.54 4.42 -8.04
CA VAL A 331 17.35 4.40 -6.81
C VAL A 331 17.10 5.64 -5.97
N SER A 332 16.97 6.81 -6.58
CA SER A 332 16.79 8.07 -5.85
C SER A 332 15.34 8.32 -5.41
N SER A 333 14.37 8.06 -6.28
CA SER A 333 12.94 8.40 -6.12
C SER A 333 12.05 7.21 -5.79
N ASP A 334 12.32 6.02 -6.36
CA ASP A 334 11.44 4.86 -6.25
C ASP A 334 12.13 3.65 -5.58
N LEU A 335 12.96 3.90 -4.56
CA LEU A 335 13.81 2.87 -3.96
C LEU A 335 12.99 1.72 -3.38
N SER A 336 11.93 2.00 -2.62
CA SER A 336 11.09 0.94 -2.04
C SER A 336 10.49 0.06 -3.13
N ARG A 337 10.08 0.62 -4.27
CA ARG A 337 9.57 -0.12 -5.43
C ARG A 337 10.66 -0.96 -6.09
N LEU A 338 11.88 -0.41 -6.23
CA LEU A 338 13.01 -1.15 -6.78
C LEU A 338 13.38 -2.33 -5.88
N VAL A 339 13.56 -2.08 -4.58
CA VAL A 339 13.86 -3.11 -3.58
C VAL A 339 12.74 -4.16 -3.58
N GLU A 340 11.47 -3.75 -3.52
CA GLU A 340 10.34 -4.67 -3.61
C GLU A 340 10.46 -5.59 -4.82
N ARG A 341 10.64 -5.02 -6.02
CA ARG A 341 10.69 -5.82 -7.25
C ARG A 341 11.91 -6.74 -7.34
N VAL A 342 13.04 -6.33 -6.76
CA VAL A 342 14.25 -7.15 -6.67
C VAL A 342 14.04 -8.33 -5.71
N PHE A 343 13.53 -8.06 -4.50
CA PHE A 343 13.40 -9.09 -3.45
C PHE A 343 12.14 -9.93 -3.55
N ALA A 344 11.04 -9.44 -4.11
CA ALA A 344 9.83 -10.24 -4.37
C ALA A 344 10.08 -11.40 -5.37
N ARG A 345 11.14 -11.30 -6.19
CA ARG A 345 11.59 -12.39 -7.07
C ARG A 345 12.35 -13.47 -6.33
N LEU A 346 12.87 -13.17 -5.14
CA LEU A 346 13.56 -14.12 -4.31
C LEU A 346 12.50 -14.89 -3.49
N PRO A 347 12.56 -16.23 -3.41
CA PRO A 347 11.55 -17.05 -2.74
C PRO A 347 11.58 -16.93 -1.20
N ASP A 348 12.08 -15.82 -0.65
CA ASP A 348 12.37 -15.66 0.77
C ASP A 348 11.13 -15.21 1.56
N LEU A 349 10.56 -16.15 2.32
CA LEU A 349 9.48 -15.88 3.27
C LEU A 349 9.89 -14.85 4.35
N LEU A 350 11.19 -14.72 4.65
CA LEU A 350 11.67 -13.74 5.62
C LEU A 350 11.46 -12.31 5.14
N TYR A 351 11.56 -12.05 3.82
CA TYR A 351 11.32 -10.72 3.26
C TYR A 351 9.88 -10.27 3.52
N HIS A 352 8.90 -11.09 3.14
CA HIS A 352 7.48 -10.74 3.30
C HIS A 352 7.07 -10.57 4.76
N ARG A 353 7.60 -11.42 5.66
CA ARG A 353 7.40 -11.29 7.10
C ARG A 353 8.03 -10.02 7.65
N ALA A 354 9.30 -9.77 7.29
CA ALA A 354 10.03 -8.57 7.69
C ALA A 354 9.31 -7.29 7.24
N ARG A 355 8.78 -7.29 6.02
CA ARG A 355 8.01 -6.19 5.45
C ARG A 355 6.76 -5.88 6.29
N GLY A 356 5.93 -6.89 6.58
CA GLY A 356 4.75 -6.72 7.43
C GLY A 356 5.09 -6.13 8.80
N GLU A 357 6.06 -6.75 9.49
CA GLU A 357 6.51 -6.31 10.82
C GLU A 357 7.08 -4.88 10.80
N VAL A 358 7.85 -4.51 9.76
CA VAL A 358 8.42 -3.16 9.63
C VAL A 358 7.33 -2.13 9.36
N VAL A 359 6.32 -2.44 8.55
CA VAL A 359 5.18 -1.54 8.32
C VAL A 359 4.48 -1.20 9.62
N GLU A 360 4.12 -2.23 10.38
CA GLU A 360 3.44 -2.09 11.68
C GLU A 360 4.31 -1.30 12.67
N GLN A 361 5.58 -1.68 12.81
CA GLN A 361 6.46 -1.08 13.79
C GLN A 361 6.80 0.37 13.46
N ALA A 362 7.11 0.66 12.19
CA ALA A 362 7.46 2.01 11.75
C ALA A 362 6.26 2.95 11.86
N ALA A 363 5.06 2.53 11.43
CA ALA A 363 3.87 3.35 11.56
C ALA A 363 3.57 3.73 13.02
N LEU A 364 3.68 2.76 13.94
CA LEU A 364 3.49 3.03 15.37
C LEU A 364 4.59 3.91 15.96
N ASP A 365 5.85 3.76 15.52
CA ASP A 365 6.95 4.63 15.96
C ASP A 365 6.72 6.08 15.54
N HIS A 366 6.36 6.30 14.26
CA HIS A 366 6.10 7.63 13.70
C HIS A 366 4.94 8.31 14.42
N LEU A 367 3.81 7.62 14.59
CA LEU A 367 2.67 8.15 15.33
C LEU A 367 3.01 8.40 16.80
N ALA A 368 3.63 7.45 17.50
CA ALA A 368 4.01 7.63 18.91
C ALA A 368 4.96 8.83 19.12
N GLY A 369 5.83 9.11 18.14
CA GLY A 369 6.71 10.28 18.14
C GLY A 369 5.96 11.62 18.17
N VAL A 370 4.77 11.70 17.55
CA VAL A 370 3.92 12.90 17.54
C VAL A 370 3.12 13.06 18.83
N PHE A 371 2.75 11.95 19.51
CA PHE A 371 1.87 11.98 20.68
C PHE A 371 2.61 11.76 22.01
N PRO A 372 3.30 12.78 22.56
CA PRO A 372 3.96 12.66 23.85
C PRO A 372 2.95 12.34 24.96
N GLY A 373 3.26 11.33 25.77
CA GLY A 373 2.41 10.84 26.85
C GLY A 373 1.26 9.94 26.40
N ALA A 374 1.19 9.54 25.12
CA ALA A 374 0.23 8.54 24.68
C ALA A 374 0.54 7.16 25.28
N ARG A 375 -0.51 6.39 25.56
CA ARG A 375 -0.40 4.96 25.86
C ARG A 375 -0.43 4.19 24.55
N VAL A 376 0.62 3.43 24.27
CA VAL A 376 0.77 2.68 23.02
C VAL A 376 0.80 1.20 23.35
N LEU A 377 -0.03 0.41 22.66
CA LEU A 377 0.01 -1.05 22.70
C LEU A 377 0.33 -1.57 21.30
N ARG A 378 1.29 -2.48 21.19
CA ARG A 378 1.66 -3.16 19.93
C ARG A 378 1.19 -4.61 19.96
N GLY A 379 0.64 -5.11 18.87
CA GLY A 379 0.12 -6.48 18.73
C GLY A 379 -0.87 -6.82 19.85
N GLY A 380 -1.92 -6.00 19.98
CA GLY A 380 -2.91 -6.14 21.05
C GLY A 380 -3.90 -7.27 20.75
N LYS A 381 -4.23 -8.07 21.75
CA LYS A 381 -5.23 -9.13 21.65
C LYS A 381 -6.38 -8.90 22.62
N TYR A 382 -7.61 -9.11 22.18
CA TYR A 382 -8.80 -8.98 23.01
C TYR A 382 -9.83 -10.09 22.69
N PRO A 383 -10.70 -10.47 23.66
CA PRO A 383 -11.70 -11.51 23.44
C PRO A 383 -12.71 -11.13 22.36
N GLY A 384 -13.02 -12.08 21.48
CA GLY A 384 -14.06 -11.95 20.46
C GLY A 384 -15.47 -12.26 20.95
N THR A 385 -16.38 -12.50 20.02
CA THR A 385 -17.77 -12.87 20.35
C THR A 385 -17.91 -14.37 20.57
N ARG A 386 -16.99 -15.16 20.01
CA ARG A 386 -17.00 -16.62 20.08
C ARG A 386 -16.14 -17.10 21.26
N PRO A 387 -16.49 -18.22 21.92
CA PRO A 387 -15.69 -18.78 23.00
C PRO A 387 -14.25 -19.09 22.56
N GLY A 388 -13.26 -18.56 23.29
CA GLY A 388 -11.84 -18.76 23.01
C GLY A 388 -11.28 -17.92 21.85
N GLU A 389 -12.12 -17.15 21.15
CA GLU A 389 -11.68 -16.24 20.08
C GLU A 389 -10.83 -15.12 20.68
N LEU A 390 -9.59 -15.00 20.18
CA LEU A 390 -8.74 -13.85 20.43
C LEU A 390 -8.60 -13.07 19.14
N ILE A 391 -9.05 -11.83 19.18
CA ILE A 391 -8.95 -10.89 18.09
C ILE A 391 -7.66 -10.10 18.26
N GLU A 392 -6.85 -10.05 17.21
CA GLU A 392 -5.64 -9.24 17.13
C GLU A 392 -5.91 -7.88 16.46
N VAL A 393 -5.17 -6.88 16.94
CA VAL A 393 -5.01 -5.52 16.39
C VAL A 393 -3.53 -5.16 16.40
N ASP A 394 -2.99 -4.69 15.27
CA ASP A 394 -1.54 -4.49 15.11
C ASP A 394 -1.03 -3.37 16.04
N GLY A 395 -1.82 -2.32 16.25
CA GLY A 395 -1.50 -1.31 17.25
C GLY A 395 -2.65 -0.40 17.67
N VAL A 396 -2.58 0.04 18.93
CA VAL A 396 -3.53 1.00 19.51
C VAL A 396 -2.76 2.08 20.25
N LEU A 397 -3.00 3.33 19.88
CA LEU A 397 -2.44 4.51 20.53
C LEU A 397 -3.57 5.33 21.15
N VAL A 398 -3.47 5.63 22.45
CA VAL A 398 -4.45 6.44 23.18
C VAL A 398 -3.80 7.72 23.67
N TRP A 399 -4.27 8.84 23.16
CA TRP A 399 -3.84 10.17 23.60
C TRP A 399 -5.06 10.98 24.04
N ARG A 400 -5.18 11.20 25.34
CA ARG A 400 -6.35 11.85 25.97
C ARG A 400 -7.65 11.13 25.60
N ASP A 401 -8.53 11.81 24.89
CA ASP A 401 -9.86 11.36 24.45
C ASP A 401 -9.87 10.84 23.00
N VAL A 402 -8.69 10.73 22.38
CA VAL A 402 -8.52 10.25 21.00
C VAL A 402 -7.79 8.91 21.00
N VAL A 403 -8.26 8.00 20.16
CA VAL A 403 -7.64 6.70 19.90
C VAL A 403 -7.25 6.61 18.42
N LEU A 404 -6.03 6.18 18.14
CA LEU A 404 -5.60 5.79 16.80
C LEU A 404 -5.48 4.27 16.80
N VAL A 405 -6.20 3.60 15.91
CA VAL A 405 -6.10 2.16 15.70
C VAL A 405 -5.35 1.94 14.40
N VAL A 406 -4.23 1.24 14.48
CA VAL A 406 -3.28 1.05 13.39
C VAL A 406 -3.33 -0.40 12.95
N GLU A 407 -3.55 -0.63 11.66
CA GLU A 407 -3.59 -1.96 11.04
C GLU A 407 -2.64 -1.97 9.83
N GLY A 408 -1.43 -2.47 10.05
CA GLY A 408 -0.37 -2.51 9.06
C GLY A 408 -0.66 -3.51 7.94
N LYS A 409 -0.35 -3.12 6.71
CA LYS A 409 -0.50 -3.98 5.53
C LYS A 409 0.77 -3.99 4.69
N GLY A 410 1.57 -5.02 4.91
CA GLY A 410 2.71 -5.38 4.07
C GLY A 410 2.33 -6.15 2.80
N GLY A 411 1.09 -6.04 2.31
CA GLY A 411 0.68 -6.61 1.02
C GLY A 411 1.08 -5.70 -0.14
N TYR A 412 1.22 -6.23 -1.36
CA TYR A 412 1.57 -5.47 -2.56
C TYR A 412 0.42 -5.40 -3.56
N LEU A 413 0.47 -4.38 -4.42
CA LEU A 413 -0.26 -4.41 -5.69
C LEU A 413 0.51 -5.24 -6.71
N SER A 414 -0.15 -6.22 -7.33
CA SER A 414 0.45 -6.99 -8.42
C SER A 414 0.73 -6.09 -9.62
N THR A 415 1.65 -6.52 -10.48
CA THR A 415 1.95 -5.86 -11.75
C THR A 415 0.68 -5.60 -12.58
N ARG A 416 -0.31 -6.51 -12.54
CA ARG A 416 -1.60 -6.30 -13.23
C ARG A 416 -2.39 -5.13 -12.64
N SER A 417 -2.50 -5.07 -11.31
CA SER A 417 -3.18 -3.97 -10.63
C SER A 417 -2.48 -2.64 -10.87
N ARG A 418 -1.14 -2.62 -10.84
CA ARG A 418 -0.31 -1.43 -11.16
C ARG A 418 -0.40 -1.01 -12.63
N HIS A 419 -0.86 -1.89 -13.51
CA HIS A 419 -1.05 -1.61 -14.94
C HIS A 419 -2.51 -1.38 -15.33
N GLY A 420 -3.46 -1.34 -14.39
CA GLY A 420 -4.81 -0.88 -14.70
C GLY A 420 -5.86 -1.93 -14.77
N ASP A 421 -5.54 -3.17 -14.42
CA ASP A 421 -6.55 -4.21 -14.29
C ASP A 421 -7.48 -3.87 -13.10
N PRO A 422 -8.72 -3.43 -13.36
CA PRO A 422 -9.59 -2.91 -12.31
C PRO A 422 -10.07 -4.02 -11.37
N GLU A 423 -10.17 -5.26 -11.85
CA GLU A 423 -10.61 -6.40 -11.04
C GLU A 423 -9.47 -6.93 -10.17
N ALA A 424 -8.24 -6.96 -10.69
CA ALA A 424 -7.06 -7.24 -9.89
C ALA A 424 -6.88 -6.19 -8.79
N ALA A 425 -6.95 -4.90 -9.14
CA ALA A 425 -6.82 -3.80 -8.20
C ALA A 425 -7.92 -3.84 -7.13
N ALA A 426 -9.19 -4.01 -7.51
CA ALA A 426 -10.29 -4.11 -6.54
C ALA A 426 -10.14 -5.31 -5.59
N THR A 427 -9.64 -6.44 -6.08
CA THR A 427 -9.38 -7.63 -5.26
C THR A 427 -8.27 -7.38 -4.24
N GLU A 428 -7.18 -6.76 -4.66
CA GLU A 428 -6.04 -6.47 -3.79
C GLU A 428 -6.34 -5.36 -2.78
N LEU A 429 -7.08 -4.33 -3.17
CA LEU A 429 -7.55 -3.28 -2.26
C LEU A 429 -8.48 -3.84 -1.18
N ARG A 430 -9.35 -4.82 -1.50
CA ARG A 430 -10.16 -5.51 -0.47
C ARG A 430 -9.26 -6.23 0.54
N ARG A 431 -8.24 -6.94 0.07
CA ARG A 431 -7.29 -7.71 0.90
C ARG A 431 -6.36 -6.83 1.75
N THR A 432 -6.06 -5.63 1.28
CA THR A 432 -5.15 -4.70 1.96
C THR A 432 -5.96 -3.70 2.77
N VAL A 433 -6.55 -2.71 2.11
CA VAL A 433 -7.32 -1.61 2.70
C VAL A 433 -8.58 -2.11 3.40
N GLY A 434 -9.42 -2.86 2.70
CA GLY A 434 -10.71 -3.32 3.24
C GLY A 434 -10.54 -4.21 4.46
N ASP A 435 -9.54 -5.10 4.42
CA ASP A 435 -9.25 -6.01 5.51
C ASP A 435 -8.62 -5.32 6.72
N GLY A 436 -7.73 -4.35 6.53
CA GLY A 436 -7.22 -3.52 7.63
C GLY A 436 -8.33 -2.68 8.27
N PHE A 437 -9.16 -2.05 7.45
CA PHE A 437 -10.31 -1.30 7.96
C PHE A 437 -11.30 -2.18 8.72
N PHE A 438 -11.56 -3.42 8.25
CA PHE A 438 -12.41 -4.38 8.93
C PHE A 438 -11.91 -4.68 10.34
N GLN A 439 -10.60 -4.85 10.53
CA GLN A 439 -9.99 -5.10 11.83
C GLN A 439 -10.20 -3.91 12.79
N VAL A 440 -10.00 -2.68 12.32
CA VAL A 440 -10.30 -1.47 13.10
C VAL A 440 -11.77 -1.39 13.49
N ALA A 441 -12.68 -1.57 12.50
CA ALA A 441 -14.12 -1.51 12.72
C ALA A 441 -14.59 -2.55 13.75
N ARG A 442 -13.94 -3.72 13.78
CA ARG A 442 -14.23 -4.79 14.74
C ARG A 442 -13.93 -4.36 16.18
N LEU A 443 -12.83 -3.64 16.43
CA LEU A 443 -12.50 -3.10 17.76
C LEU A 443 -13.50 -2.03 18.19
N VAL A 444 -13.89 -1.14 17.29
CA VAL A 444 -14.87 -0.08 17.57
C VAL A 444 -16.25 -0.67 17.88
N ARG A 445 -16.68 -1.68 17.13
CA ARG A 445 -17.93 -2.43 17.41
C ARG A 445 -17.88 -3.12 18.77
N ALA A 446 -16.76 -3.74 19.13
CA ALA A 446 -16.57 -4.34 20.45
C ALA A 446 -16.68 -3.29 21.56
N LEU A 447 -16.04 -2.12 21.38
CA LEU A 447 -16.09 -1.03 22.35
C LEU A 447 -17.48 -0.41 22.51
N ASP A 448 -18.23 -0.23 21.42
CA ASP A 448 -19.62 0.25 21.47
C ASP A 448 -20.55 -0.77 22.14
N ARG A 449 -20.34 -2.07 21.91
CA ARG A 449 -21.13 -3.15 22.51
C ARG A 449 -20.86 -3.33 24.00
N ASP A 450 -19.58 -3.45 24.36
CA ASP A 450 -19.17 -3.88 25.71
C ASP A 450 -18.95 -2.69 26.65
N GLY A 451 -18.88 -1.46 26.12
CA GLY A 451 -18.54 -0.25 26.85
C GLY A 451 -17.08 -0.17 27.29
N ARG A 452 -16.39 -1.31 27.36
CA ARG A 452 -14.99 -1.47 27.74
C ARG A 452 -14.35 -2.63 26.99
N VAL A 453 -13.13 -2.44 26.47
CA VAL A 453 -12.32 -3.52 25.87
C VAL A 453 -10.95 -3.53 26.50
N ALA A 454 -10.54 -4.69 27.04
CA ALA A 454 -9.21 -4.91 27.58
C ALA A 454 -8.35 -5.62 26.53
N LEU A 455 -7.29 -4.95 26.09
CA LEU A 455 -6.31 -5.48 25.17
C LEU A 455 -5.05 -5.93 25.92
N THR A 456 -4.48 -7.06 25.52
CA THR A 456 -3.25 -7.61 26.07
C THR A 456 -2.22 -7.74 24.95
N GLY A 457 -1.07 -7.11 25.09
CA GLY A 457 0.05 -7.17 24.13
C GLY A 457 0.96 -8.37 24.40
N GLY A 458 1.80 -8.69 23.41
CA GLY A 458 2.68 -9.88 23.46
C GLY A 458 3.71 -9.90 24.59
N ARG A 459 4.00 -8.76 25.24
CA ARG A 459 4.95 -8.64 26.36
C ARG A 459 4.29 -8.48 27.73
N GLY A 460 3.00 -8.77 27.84
CA GLY A 460 2.23 -8.58 29.08
C GLY A 460 1.77 -7.15 29.34
N GLU A 461 2.09 -6.22 28.41
CA GLU A 461 1.49 -4.89 28.37
C GLU A 461 -0.03 -5.02 28.25
N SER A 462 -0.79 -4.17 28.94
CA SER A 462 -2.24 -4.15 28.82
C SER A 462 -2.74 -2.72 28.62
N LEU A 463 -3.78 -2.60 27.80
CA LEU A 463 -4.45 -1.34 27.53
C LEU A 463 -5.95 -1.57 27.64
N THR A 464 -6.61 -0.79 28.50
CA THR A 464 -8.07 -0.79 28.57
C THR A 464 -8.61 0.46 27.89
N LEU A 465 -9.51 0.24 26.93
CA LEU A 465 -10.33 1.28 26.32
C LEU A 465 -11.68 1.34 27.03
N GLU A 466 -12.12 2.54 27.36
CA GLU A 466 -13.43 2.81 27.99
C GLU A 466 -14.21 3.72 27.04
N ARG A 467 -15.38 3.29 26.56
CA ARG A 467 -16.17 4.01 25.54
C ARG A 467 -16.45 5.46 25.93
N ARG A 468 -16.72 5.71 27.22
CA ARG A 468 -17.03 7.06 27.75
C ARG A 468 -15.82 7.99 27.76
N ALA A 469 -14.60 7.45 27.72
CA ALA A 469 -13.37 8.23 27.67
C ALA A 469 -12.88 8.49 26.24
N VAL A 470 -13.51 7.86 25.24
CA VAL A 470 -13.13 8.00 23.82
C VAL A 470 -14.14 8.92 23.14
N ARG A 471 -13.68 10.11 22.74
CA ARG A 471 -14.42 11.02 21.85
C ARG A 471 -14.32 10.56 20.40
N ARG A 472 -13.16 10.05 19.99
CA ARG A 472 -12.90 9.76 18.58
C ARG A 472 -11.88 8.63 18.39
N VAL A 473 -12.15 7.78 17.41
CA VAL A 473 -11.20 6.81 16.86
C VAL A 473 -10.81 7.22 15.45
N TYR A 474 -9.51 7.19 15.13
CA TYR A 474 -9.03 7.26 13.75
C TYR A 474 -8.57 5.88 13.30
N ALA A 475 -9.13 5.40 12.19
CA ALA A 475 -8.69 4.18 11.53
C ALA A 475 -7.50 4.49 10.62
N VAL A 476 -6.32 4.01 10.99
CA VAL A 476 -5.09 4.21 10.22
C VAL A 476 -4.67 2.87 9.64
N VAL A 477 -4.61 2.79 8.31
CA VAL A 477 -4.21 1.59 7.57
C VAL A 477 -2.90 1.90 6.84
N PRO A 478 -1.75 1.85 7.53
CA PRO A 478 -0.48 2.08 6.89
C PRO A 478 -0.10 0.91 5.99
N THR A 479 0.46 1.23 4.82
CA THR A 479 0.80 0.26 3.79
C THR A 479 2.30 0.28 3.51
N ALA A 480 2.83 -0.82 2.95
CA ALA A 480 4.18 -0.79 2.40
C ALA A 480 4.24 -0.08 1.04
N ASP A 481 3.20 -0.26 0.21
CA ASP A 481 3.09 0.34 -1.12
C ASP A 481 2.23 1.59 -1.11
N THR A 482 2.56 2.55 -1.99
CA THR A 482 1.72 3.69 -2.33
C THR A 482 0.47 3.23 -3.08
N PHE A 483 -0.69 3.73 -2.67
CA PHE A 483 -1.98 3.48 -3.32
C PHE A 483 -2.57 4.75 -3.92
N ASP A 484 -1.80 5.81 -4.12
CA ASP A 484 -2.32 7.06 -4.68
C ASP A 484 -2.73 6.87 -6.15
N PRO A 485 -3.78 7.58 -6.62
CA PRO A 485 -4.73 8.40 -5.84
C PRO A 485 -5.83 7.59 -5.13
N LEU A 486 -5.83 6.25 -5.20
CA LEU A 486 -6.90 5.40 -4.65
C LEU A 486 -7.11 5.55 -3.13
N SER A 487 -6.09 6.00 -2.40
CA SER A 487 -6.13 6.36 -0.98
C SER A 487 -7.10 7.52 -0.66
N THR A 488 -7.36 8.40 -1.63
CA THR A 488 -8.21 9.59 -1.49
C THR A 488 -9.49 9.52 -2.33
N VAL A 489 -9.56 8.65 -3.35
CA VAL A 489 -10.79 8.42 -4.14
C VAL A 489 -11.75 7.45 -3.42
N LEU A 490 -12.19 7.82 -2.22
CA LEU A 490 -12.99 6.96 -1.34
C LEU A 490 -14.35 6.57 -1.92
N GLY A 491 -14.94 7.42 -2.76
CA GLY A 491 -16.17 7.10 -3.49
C GLY A 491 -16.06 5.85 -4.35
N LEU A 492 -14.89 5.59 -4.96
CA LEU A 492 -14.64 4.36 -5.71
C LEU A 492 -14.56 3.15 -4.76
N LEU A 493 -13.88 3.29 -3.62
CA LEU A 493 -13.75 2.24 -2.62
C LEU A 493 -15.10 1.85 -2.01
N TRP A 494 -15.99 2.82 -1.79
CA TRP A 494 -17.38 2.60 -1.35
C TRP A 494 -18.17 1.81 -2.41
N ARG A 495 -18.21 2.30 -3.67
CA ARG A 495 -18.93 1.63 -4.76
C ARG A 495 -18.45 0.20 -5.02
N ARG A 496 -17.15 -0.06 -4.87
CA ARG A 496 -16.56 -1.40 -5.02
C ARG A 496 -16.65 -2.26 -3.77
N GLN A 497 -17.31 -1.77 -2.71
CA GLN A 497 -17.46 -2.40 -1.40
C GLN A 497 -16.13 -2.79 -0.73
N VAL A 498 -15.05 -2.08 -1.06
CA VAL A 498 -13.77 -2.16 -0.35
C VAL A 498 -13.93 -1.56 1.05
N LEU A 499 -14.65 -0.44 1.14
CA LEU A 499 -14.98 0.26 2.37
C LEU A 499 -16.51 0.45 2.49
N PRO A 500 -17.05 0.67 3.70
CA PRO A 500 -18.43 1.09 3.87
C PRO A 500 -18.65 2.52 3.38
N ASP A 501 -19.86 2.82 2.92
CA ASP A 501 -20.25 4.16 2.47
C ASP A 501 -20.01 5.21 3.55
N GLY A 502 -19.32 6.29 3.19
CA GLY A 502 -18.96 7.39 4.09
C GLY A 502 -17.82 7.08 5.07
N ALA A 503 -17.14 5.94 4.93
CA ALA A 503 -15.94 5.66 5.72
C ALA A 503 -14.75 6.51 5.23
N LEU A 504 -14.03 7.14 6.15
CA LEU A 504 -12.90 8.03 5.89
C LEU A 504 -11.61 7.57 6.59
N PRO A 505 -11.12 6.33 6.39
CA PRO A 505 -9.87 5.90 6.99
C PRO A 505 -8.67 6.67 6.43
N VAL A 506 -7.60 6.71 7.20
CA VAL A 506 -6.30 7.20 6.75
C VAL A 506 -5.55 6.03 6.12
N ILE A 507 -5.41 6.05 4.79
CA ILE A 507 -4.72 5.01 4.02
C ILE A 507 -3.49 5.67 3.42
N LEU A 508 -2.30 5.23 3.80
CA LEU A 508 -1.07 5.81 3.27
C LEU A 508 0.11 4.87 3.44
N PRO A 509 1.11 4.95 2.54
CA PRO A 509 2.35 4.21 2.73
C PRO A 509 3.15 4.76 3.91
N VAL A 510 3.94 3.90 4.56
CA VAL A 510 4.76 4.27 5.73
C VAL A 510 5.71 5.45 5.46
N PRO A 511 6.39 5.55 4.30
CA PRO A 511 7.16 6.75 3.97
C PRO A 511 6.35 8.06 4.04
N GLU A 512 5.13 8.07 3.51
CA GLU A 512 4.25 9.24 3.59
C GLU A 512 3.75 9.49 5.03
N LEU A 513 3.61 8.44 5.84
CA LEU A 513 3.23 8.59 7.25
C LEU A 513 4.35 9.22 8.05
N HIS A 514 5.59 8.85 7.72
CA HIS A 514 6.77 9.48 8.27
C HIS A 514 6.84 10.96 7.87
N LEU A 515 6.65 11.26 6.58
CA LEU A 515 6.54 12.64 6.10
C LEU A 515 5.47 13.42 6.87
N LEU A 516 4.25 12.87 6.96
CA LEU A 516 3.13 13.51 7.62
C LEU A 516 3.44 13.84 9.10
N THR A 517 4.02 12.89 9.83
CA THR A 517 4.34 13.04 11.26
C THR A 517 5.52 13.98 11.51
N ASP A 518 6.44 14.11 10.57
CA ASP A 518 7.55 15.06 10.63
C ASP A 518 7.09 16.50 10.25
N LEU A 519 6.17 16.60 9.28
CA LEU A 519 5.54 17.86 8.88
C LEU A 519 4.52 18.37 9.89
N LEU A 520 3.95 17.50 10.72
CA LEU A 520 2.95 17.82 11.74
C LEU A 520 3.34 17.20 13.10
N PRO A 521 4.40 17.73 13.75
CA PRO A 521 5.08 17.08 14.87
C PRO A 521 4.34 17.20 16.21
N THR A 522 3.19 17.87 16.24
CA THR A 522 2.37 18.02 17.45
C THR A 522 1.01 17.34 17.29
N PRO A 523 0.43 16.78 18.37
CA PRO A 523 -0.88 16.13 18.30
C PRO A 523 -1.98 17.00 17.71
N PRO A 524 -2.14 18.29 18.09
CA PRO A 524 -3.20 19.12 17.54
C PRO A 524 -3.00 19.42 16.05
N GLU A 525 -1.76 19.58 15.57
CA GLU A 525 -1.47 19.80 14.15
C GLU A 525 -1.83 18.56 13.32
N LEU A 526 -1.41 17.37 13.75
CA LEU A 526 -1.74 16.12 13.05
C LEU A 526 -3.25 15.86 13.05
N LEU A 527 -3.91 15.99 14.20
CA LEU A 527 -5.36 15.80 14.29
C LEU A 527 -6.13 16.85 13.47
N ALA A 528 -5.65 18.09 13.40
CA ALA A 528 -6.24 19.13 12.54
C ALA A 528 -6.13 18.80 11.06
N TYR A 529 -4.99 18.25 10.63
CA TYR A 529 -4.86 17.75 9.27
C TYR A 529 -5.82 16.60 8.98
N LEU A 530 -5.92 15.61 9.88
CA LEU A 530 -6.84 14.48 9.68
C LEU A 530 -8.29 14.94 9.55
N GLU A 531 -8.71 15.94 10.33
CA GLU A 531 -10.06 16.49 10.21
C GLU A 531 -10.27 17.36 8.96
N TYR A 532 -9.26 18.13 8.56
CA TYR A 532 -9.26 18.86 7.28
C TYR A 532 -9.38 17.90 6.09
N ARG A 533 -8.57 16.83 6.09
CA ARG A 533 -8.61 15.74 5.12
C ARG A 533 -10.01 15.13 5.03
N GLU A 534 -10.58 14.74 6.16
CA GLU A 534 -11.91 14.16 6.20
C GLU A 534 -12.98 15.11 5.65
N GLU A 535 -12.89 16.41 5.95
CA GLU A 535 -13.84 17.39 5.45
C GLU A 535 -13.80 17.51 3.92
N LEU A 536 -12.60 17.56 3.35
CA LEU A 536 -12.38 17.55 1.90
C LEU A 536 -12.95 16.29 1.26
N LEU A 537 -12.59 15.11 1.79
CA LEU A 537 -13.03 13.82 1.25
C LEU A 537 -14.53 13.54 1.48
N ALA A 538 -15.14 14.19 2.46
CA ALA A 538 -16.58 14.13 2.69
C ALA A 538 -17.38 15.10 1.81
N THR A 539 -16.72 15.96 1.02
CA THR A 539 -17.34 16.89 0.08
C THR A 539 -17.36 16.26 -1.31
N PRO A 540 -18.46 15.64 -1.78
CA PRO A 540 -18.45 14.77 -2.96
C PRO A 540 -18.10 15.49 -4.28
N GLN A 541 -18.29 16.81 -4.30
CA GLN A 541 -17.97 17.67 -5.43
C GLN A 541 -16.48 17.95 -5.58
N LEU A 542 -15.70 17.74 -4.51
CA LEU A 542 -14.26 17.95 -4.49
C LEU A 542 -13.51 16.64 -4.72
N ARG A 543 -12.49 16.69 -5.58
CA ARG A 543 -11.55 15.61 -5.85
C ARG A 543 -10.14 16.08 -5.58
N THR A 544 -9.24 15.15 -5.27
CA THR A 544 -7.83 15.43 -5.00
C THR A 544 -6.92 14.44 -5.71
N GLY A 545 -5.74 14.90 -6.11
CA GLY A 545 -4.71 14.08 -6.77
C GLY A 545 -4.00 13.07 -5.86
N GLY A 546 -4.14 13.16 -4.53
CA GLY A 546 -3.44 12.25 -3.61
C GLY A 546 -3.31 12.82 -2.19
N GLU A 547 -2.69 12.06 -1.28
CA GLU A 547 -2.55 12.47 0.12
C GLU A 547 -1.58 13.66 0.26
N LEU A 548 -0.52 13.69 -0.54
CA LEU A 548 0.47 14.77 -0.54
C LEU A 548 -0.10 16.12 -0.99
N GLU A 549 -1.04 16.11 -1.92
CA GLU A 549 -1.74 17.31 -2.38
C GLU A 549 -2.64 17.90 -1.25
N LEU A 550 -3.34 17.03 -0.51
CA LEU A 550 -4.10 17.45 0.68
C LEU A 550 -3.17 18.03 1.76
N LEU A 551 -2.01 17.42 1.96
CA LEU A 551 -1.02 17.90 2.92
C LEU A 551 -0.42 19.25 2.51
N ALA A 552 -0.15 19.43 1.22
CA ALA A 552 0.36 20.67 0.65
C ALA A 552 -0.65 21.81 0.80
N THR A 553 -1.92 21.59 0.45
CA THR A 553 -2.99 22.59 0.63
C THR A 553 -3.21 22.95 2.10
N PHE A 554 -3.12 21.97 3.02
CA PHE A 554 -3.20 22.23 4.45
C PHE A 554 -2.05 23.12 4.94
N THR A 555 -0.80 22.81 4.56
CA THR A 555 0.37 23.58 4.98
C THR A 555 0.49 24.94 4.28
N ALA A 556 -0.03 25.06 3.06
CA ALA A 556 -0.16 26.32 2.31
C ALA A 556 -1.24 27.26 2.86
N THR A 557 -1.85 26.95 4.01
CA THR A 557 -2.84 27.78 4.70
C THR A 557 -4.16 27.95 3.96
N MET A 558 -4.49 27.02 3.07
CA MET A 558 -5.69 27.11 2.25
C MET A 558 -6.94 26.63 2.99
N ASP A 559 -8.07 27.27 2.69
CA ASP A 559 -9.41 26.81 3.03
C ASP A 559 -10.12 26.39 1.74
N VAL A 560 -9.77 25.19 1.25
CA VAL A 560 -10.24 24.70 -0.05
C VAL A 560 -11.76 24.57 -0.08
N VAL A 561 -12.38 24.03 0.97
CA VAL A 561 -13.83 23.86 1.03
C VAL A 561 -14.54 25.22 1.07
N GLY A 562 -13.98 26.19 1.79
CA GLY A 562 -14.51 27.56 1.82
C GLY A 562 -14.45 28.21 0.43
N ALA A 563 -13.27 28.16 -0.20
CA ALA A 563 -13.08 28.69 -1.56
C ALA A 563 -13.99 28.00 -2.59
N PHE A 564 -14.13 26.68 -2.50
CA PHE A 564 -15.01 25.91 -3.37
C PHE A 564 -16.48 26.34 -3.25
N ARG A 565 -16.97 26.52 -2.02
CA ARG A 565 -18.33 27.00 -1.75
C ARG A 565 -18.55 28.43 -2.22
N GLU A 566 -17.54 29.29 -2.13
CA GLU A 566 -17.60 30.66 -2.63
C GLU A 566 -17.68 30.73 -4.17
N LEU A 567 -17.02 29.79 -4.86
CA LEU A 567 -17.07 29.70 -6.32
C LEU A 567 -18.41 29.15 -6.86
N ASP A 568 -19.19 28.45 -6.02
CA ASP A 568 -20.48 27.84 -6.37
C ASP A 568 -20.44 26.98 -7.65
N VAL A 569 -19.33 26.26 -7.85
CA VAL A 569 -19.13 25.38 -9.00
C VAL A 569 -19.65 23.97 -8.70
N PRO A 570 -20.16 23.22 -9.71
CA PRO A 570 -20.77 21.91 -9.50
C PRO A 570 -19.75 20.85 -9.05
N SER A 571 -18.50 20.98 -9.46
CA SER A 571 -17.39 20.10 -9.05
C SER A 571 -16.05 20.81 -9.18
N GLY A 572 -15.06 20.34 -8.42
CA GLY A 572 -13.70 20.89 -8.40
C GLY A 572 -12.68 19.77 -8.20
N THR A 573 -11.56 19.88 -8.91
CA THR A 573 -10.43 18.94 -8.75
C THR A 573 -9.21 19.72 -8.30
N LEU A 574 -8.59 19.26 -7.22
CA LEU A 574 -7.25 19.68 -6.83
C LEU A 574 -6.26 18.83 -7.63
N GLY A 575 -5.60 19.45 -8.62
CA GLY A 575 -4.45 18.87 -9.32
C GLY A 575 -3.21 18.77 -8.41
N THR A 576 -2.05 18.39 -8.93
CA THR A 576 -0.80 18.29 -8.14
C THR A 576 -0.08 19.64 -7.92
N ASP A 577 -0.68 20.73 -8.38
CA ASP A 577 -0.08 22.07 -8.39
C ASP A 577 0.38 22.55 -7.00
N HIS A 578 -0.31 22.17 -5.92
CA HIS A 578 0.05 22.64 -4.58
C HIS A 578 1.19 21.81 -3.98
N GLN A 579 1.19 20.50 -4.19
CA GLN A 579 2.33 19.65 -3.85
C GLN A 579 3.60 20.18 -4.50
N GLU A 580 3.58 20.35 -5.82
CA GLU A 580 4.74 20.83 -6.60
C GLU A 580 5.22 22.20 -6.15
N LYS A 581 4.30 23.09 -5.77
CA LYS A 581 4.62 24.47 -5.40
C LYS A 581 5.07 24.64 -3.96
N TYR A 582 4.47 23.90 -3.02
CA TYR A 582 4.64 24.18 -1.58
C TYR A 582 5.34 23.07 -0.80
N LEU A 583 5.27 21.81 -1.28
CA LEU A 583 5.82 20.67 -0.56
C LEU A 583 7.11 20.14 -1.19
N ASP A 584 7.13 19.96 -2.51
CA ASP A 584 8.26 19.37 -3.23
C ASP A 584 9.58 20.14 -3.08
N PRO A 585 9.62 21.49 -3.12
CA PRO A 585 10.86 22.23 -2.87
C PRO A 585 11.45 21.95 -1.49
N TRP A 586 10.61 21.85 -0.47
CA TRP A 586 11.06 21.53 0.89
C TRP A 586 11.48 20.06 1.04
N LEU A 587 10.78 19.12 0.40
CA LEU A 587 11.17 17.70 0.38
C LEU A 587 12.55 17.53 -0.23
N GLN A 588 12.79 18.21 -1.35
CA GLN A 588 14.06 18.24 -2.06
C GLN A 588 15.18 18.81 -1.19
N ASP A 589 14.98 19.98 -0.59
CA ASP A 589 15.95 20.60 0.31
C ASP A 589 16.22 19.72 1.54
N SER A 590 15.19 19.08 2.08
CA SER A 590 15.29 18.16 3.22
C SER A 590 16.05 16.89 2.89
N PHE A 591 15.86 16.33 1.70
CA PHE A 591 16.60 15.18 1.22
C PHE A 591 18.07 15.54 0.98
N HIS A 592 18.33 16.67 0.31
CA HIS A 592 19.68 17.18 0.11
C HIS A 592 20.40 17.42 1.45
N ALA A 593 19.70 18.01 2.43
CA ALA A 593 20.27 18.21 3.76
C ALA A 593 20.60 16.89 4.46
N TRP A 594 19.68 15.91 4.41
CA TRP A 594 19.89 14.58 4.99
C TRP A 594 21.08 13.85 4.35
N LEU A 595 21.16 13.85 3.03
CA LEU A 595 22.20 13.17 2.27
C LEU A 595 23.60 13.72 2.55
N ASN A 596 23.71 15.05 2.71
CA ASN A 596 24.98 15.73 2.94
C ASN A 596 25.30 15.96 4.43
N GLY A 597 24.46 15.45 5.35
CA GLY A 597 24.63 15.67 6.78
C GLY A 597 24.52 17.15 7.21
N LEU A 598 23.77 17.96 6.45
CA LEU A 598 23.49 19.36 6.76
C LEU A 598 22.36 19.47 7.80
N PRO A 599 22.21 20.64 8.47
CA PRO A 599 21.11 20.88 9.39
C PRO A 599 19.74 20.65 8.73
N PRO A 600 18.74 20.08 9.46
CA PRO A 600 17.40 19.88 8.93
C PRO A 600 16.76 21.18 8.45
N VAL A 601 16.10 21.12 7.29
CA VAL A 601 15.39 22.26 6.70
C VAL A 601 14.04 22.45 7.41
N PRO A 602 13.72 23.64 7.94
CA PRO A 602 12.46 23.87 8.62
C PRO A 602 11.27 23.57 7.70
N PRO A 603 10.33 22.70 8.11
CA PRO A 603 9.16 22.38 7.31
C PRO A 603 8.21 23.56 7.14
N PRO A 604 7.46 23.62 6.02
CA PRO A 604 6.33 24.52 5.89
C PRO A 604 5.32 24.27 7.02
N ARG A 605 4.77 25.34 7.58
CA ARG A 605 3.81 25.29 8.69
C ARG A 605 2.57 26.10 8.32
N ARG A 606 1.39 25.54 8.62
CA ARG A 606 0.11 26.23 8.42
C ARG A 606 0.00 27.55 9.19
N HIS A 607 0.63 27.62 10.35
CA HIS A 607 0.53 28.78 11.25
C HIS A 607 1.88 29.41 11.53
N VAL A 608 1.91 30.74 11.48
CA VAL A 608 3.05 31.52 11.99
C VAL A 608 3.29 31.20 13.47
N ARG A 609 4.53 31.42 13.94
CA ARG A 609 4.96 31.07 15.30
C ARG A 609 4.07 31.68 16.39
N ALA A 610 3.56 32.90 16.17
CA ALA A 610 2.70 33.60 17.13
C ALA A 610 1.36 32.88 17.37
N HIS A 611 0.65 32.49 16.30
CA HIS A 611 -0.62 31.76 16.43
C HIS A 611 -0.42 30.39 17.06
N ARG A 612 0.63 29.63 16.67
CA ARG A 612 0.94 28.34 17.28
C ARG A 612 1.16 28.43 18.78
N ALA A 613 2.01 29.37 19.22
CA ALA A 613 2.26 29.59 20.64
C ALA A 613 0.99 29.93 21.43
N LYS A 614 0.03 30.60 20.80
CA LYS A 614 -1.25 30.94 21.42
C LYS A 614 -2.20 29.74 21.51
N ILE A 615 -2.27 28.92 20.46
CA ILE A 615 -3.04 27.66 20.48
C ILE A 615 -2.45 26.69 21.51
N GLU A 616 -1.13 26.60 21.61
CA GLU A 616 -0.43 25.80 22.62
C GLU A 616 -0.75 26.26 24.05
N ARG A 617 -0.72 27.59 24.31
CA ARG A 617 -1.14 28.15 25.61
C ARG A 617 -2.60 27.84 25.92
N PHE A 618 -3.48 27.99 24.92
CA PHE A 618 -4.89 27.62 25.05
C PHE A 618 -5.04 26.15 25.45
N LEU A 619 -4.41 25.23 24.73
CA LEU A 619 -4.47 23.80 24.99
C LEU A 619 -3.89 23.43 26.36
N ALA A 620 -2.80 24.07 26.77
CA ALA A 620 -2.19 23.86 28.08
C ALA A 620 -3.14 24.30 29.22
N ALA A 621 -3.85 25.41 29.03
CA ALA A 621 -4.77 25.97 30.02
C ALA A 621 -6.09 25.19 30.12
N THR A 622 -6.69 24.82 28.98
CA THR A 622 -8.04 24.22 28.95
C THR A 622 -8.04 22.70 28.88
N ARG A 623 -6.95 22.11 28.36
CA ARG A 623 -6.89 20.69 27.95
C ARG A 623 -7.95 20.30 26.92
N ASP A 624 -8.57 21.28 26.26
CA ASP A 624 -9.59 21.06 25.24
C ASP A 624 -8.93 20.76 23.89
N THR A 625 -8.71 19.47 23.65
CA THR A 625 -8.14 18.96 22.40
C THR A 625 -9.01 19.30 21.20
N ALA A 626 -10.34 19.22 21.31
CA ALA A 626 -11.24 19.46 20.17
C ALA A 626 -11.14 20.92 19.70
N SER A 627 -11.18 21.88 20.63
CA SER A 627 -10.99 23.29 20.30
C SER A 627 -9.62 23.59 19.70
N ALA A 628 -8.55 23.01 20.25
CA ALA A 628 -7.20 23.23 19.71
C ALA A 628 -7.07 22.70 18.27
N VAL A 629 -7.69 21.56 17.98
CA VAL A 629 -7.75 20.96 16.64
C VAL A 629 -8.53 21.85 15.66
N VAL A 630 -9.65 22.44 16.08
CA VAL A 630 -10.39 23.43 15.26
C VAL A 630 -9.55 24.69 15.01
N LEU A 631 -8.86 25.22 16.03
CA LEU A 631 -8.00 26.39 15.87
C LEU A 631 -6.86 26.14 14.88
N HIS A 632 -6.29 24.92 14.86
CA HIS A 632 -5.29 24.53 13.88
C HIS A 632 -5.87 24.37 12.46
N GLN A 633 -7.15 24.02 12.31
CA GLN A 633 -7.82 23.95 11.00
C GLN A 633 -8.12 25.33 10.39
N LEU A 634 -8.32 26.37 11.19
CA LEU A 634 -8.48 27.72 10.66
C LEU A 634 -7.23 28.17 9.91
N THR A 635 -7.39 29.04 8.91
CA THR A 635 -6.25 29.68 8.24
C THR A 635 -5.65 30.78 9.12
N GLY A 636 -4.39 31.16 8.86
CA GLY A 636 -3.79 32.30 9.54
C GLY A 636 -4.58 33.60 9.34
N ALA A 637 -5.18 33.78 8.16
CA ALA A 637 -6.04 34.93 7.86
C ALA A 637 -7.34 34.91 8.69
N GLN A 638 -8.00 33.75 8.81
CA GLN A 638 -9.21 33.59 9.63
C GLN A 638 -8.95 33.88 11.11
N LEU A 639 -7.83 33.38 11.67
CA LEU A 639 -7.42 33.70 13.04
C LEU A 639 -7.15 35.20 13.21
N GLY A 640 -6.44 35.82 12.27
CA GLY A 640 -6.18 37.26 12.27
C GLY A 640 -7.45 38.10 12.25
N VAL A 641 -8.46 37.71 11.45
CA VAL A 641 -9.77 38.37 11.41
C VAL A 641 -10.50 38.26 12.75
N ALA A 642 -10.48 37.08 13.38
CA ALA A 642 -11.09 36.87 14.69
C ALA A 642 -10.43 37.73 15.78
N GLU A 643 -9.11 37.79 15.80
CA GLU A 643 -8.34 38.59 16.75
C GLU A 643 -8.55 40.10 16.52
N LEU A 644 -8.55 40.55 15.27
CA LEU A 644 -8.81 41.94 14.91
C LEU A 644 -10.22 42.38 15.34
N HIS A 645 -11.22 41.53 15.15
CA HIS A 645 -12.57 41.79 15.62
C HIS A 645 -12.59 41.91 17.16
N ALA A 646 -11.99 40.95 17.86
CA ALA A 646 -11.93 40.96 19.32
C ALA A 646 -11.18 42.18 19.90
N GLY A 647 -10.15 42.68 19.22
CA GLY A 647 -9.43 43.90 19.61
C GLY A 647 -10.25 45.19 19.43
N ARG A 648 -11.27 45.19 18.58
CA ARG A 648 -12.18 46.33 18.36
C ARG A 648 -13.36 46.34 19.33
N VAL A 649 -13.65 45.20 19.97
CA VAL A 649 -14.75 45.09 20.94
C VAL A 649 -14.30 45.71 22.27
N PRO A 650 -14.99 46.75 22.78
CA PRO A 650 -14.66 47.33 24.07
C PRO A 650 -14.82 46.29 25.19
N ARG A 651 -14.18 46.52 26.34
CA ARG A 651 -14.27 45.62 27.49
C ARG A 651 -15.74 45.36 27.85
N LEU A 652 -16.19 44.13 27.60
CA LEU A 652 -17.56 43.71 27.80
C LEU A 652 -17.86 43.51 29.29
N ARG A 653 -19.04 43.94 29.72
CA ARG A 653 -19.58 43.62 31.06
C ARG A 653 -20.07 42.17 31.07
N ARG A 654 -20.16 41.57 32.26
CA ARG A 654 -20.74 40.22 32.44
C ARG A 654 -22.13 40.16 31.80
N GLY A 655 -22.39 39.12 31.01
CA GLY A 655 -23.64 38.91 30.27
C GLY A 655 -23.76 39.67 28.95
N THR A 656 -22.75 40.47 28.56
CA THR A 656 -22.71 41.12 27.24
C THR A 656 -21.79 40.37 26.29
N LEU A 657 -22.20 40.27 25.02
CA LEU A 657 -21.50 39.53 23.98
C LEU A 657 -21.55 40.25 22.64
N SER A 658 -20.52 40.05 21.82
CA SER A 658 -20.42 40.58 20.45
C SER A 658 -20.28 39.42 19.47
N PRO A 659 -21.40 38.90 18.93
CA PRO A 659 -21.40 37.90 17.87
C PRO A 659 -21.19 38.59 16.51
N HIS A 660 -20.30 38.05 15.70
CA HIS A 660 -19.94 38.58 14.39
C HIS A 660 -19.73 37.43 13.39
N SER A 661 -20.00 37.68 12.12
CA SER A 661 -19.81 36.71 11.04
C SER A 661 -18.82 37.30 10.03
N ALA A 662 -17.81 36.53 9.66
CA ALA A 662 -16.86 36.87 8.62
C ALA A 662 -16.78 35.69 7.63
N GLY A 663 -17.56 35.76 6.55
CA GLY A 663 -17.79 34.61 5.67
C GLY A 663 -18.39 33.42 6.45
N GLU A 664 -17.78 32.25 6.30
CA GLU A 664 -18.16 31.03 7.02
C GLU A 664 -17.66 30.96 8.48
N LEU A 665 -16.90 31.96 8.95
CA LEU A 665 -16.38 32.04 10.32
C LEU A 665 -17.30 32.86 11.23
N GLY A 666 -17.83 32.23 12.27
CA GLY A 666 -18.48 32.89 13.40
C GLY A 666 -17.49 33.30 14.47
N ILE A 667 -17.57 34.54 14.95
CA ILE A 667 -16.70 35.10 16.00
C ILE A 667 -17.60 35.53 17.16
N VAL A 668 -17.29 35.08 18.37
CA VAL A 668 -18.05 35.45 19.58
C VAL A 668 -17.09 36.03 20.61
N VAL A 669 -17.22 37.32 20.91
CA VAL A 669 -16.44 37.96 21.97
C VAL A 669 -17.30 38.07 23.22
N SER A 670 -16.79 37.58 24.35
CA SER A 670 -17.50 37.56 25.64
C SER A 670 -16.59 37.94 26.81
N SER A 671 -17.19 38.31 27.95
CA SER A 671 -16.45 38.51 29.20
C SER A 671 -15.80 37.19 29.67
N PRO A 672 -14.57 37.20 30.22
CA PRO A 672 -13.95 35.98 30.75
C PRO A 672 -14.77 35.35 31.89
N LEU A 673 -15.62 36.16 32.54
CA LEU A 673 -16.47 35.75 33.66
C LEU A 673 -17.76 35.05 33.23
N ASP A 674 -18.10 35.07 31.94
CA ASP A 674 -19.32 34.42 31.44
C ASP A 674 -19.03 32.94 31.16
N PRO A 675 -19.74 31.97 31.77
CA PRO A 675 -19.55 30.56 31.49
C PRO A 675 -19.82 30.24 30.01
N ILE A 676 -18.98 29.41 29.39
CA ILE A 676 -19.05 29.17 27.95
C ILE A 676 -20.37 28.54 27.51
N ASP A 677 -20.96 27.67 28.33
CA ASP A 677 -22.26 27.05 28.04
C ASP A 677 -23.41 28.07 28.05
N VAL A 678 -23.33 29.08 28.93
CA VAL A 678 -24.30 30.19 28.95
C VAL A 678 -24.14 31.02 27.68
N VAL A 679 -22.91 31.35 27.27
CA VAL A 679 -22.64 32.09 26.03
C VAL A 679 -23.18 31.33 24.82
N ARG A 680 -22.94 30.03 24.72
CA ARG A 680 -23.42 29.17 23.61
C ARG A 680 -24.94 29.04 23.55
N ALA A 681 -25.63 29.17 24.67
CA ALA A 681 -27.08 29.06 24.76
C ALA A 681 -27.82 30.34 24.31
N VAL A 682 -27.13 31.49 24.27
CA VAL A 682 -27.74 32.77 23.87
C VAL A 682 -28.18 32.72 22.40
N ARG A 683 -29.41 33.17 22.12
CA ARG A 683 -30.05 33.07 20.80
C ARG A 683 -29.17 33.59 19.64
N PRO A 684 -28.64 34.83 19.67
CA PRO A 684 -27.70 35.31 18.65
C PRO A 684 -26.51 34.38 18.39
N VAL A 685 -25.96 33.77 19.43
CA VAL A 685 -24.84 32.83 19.31
C VAL A 685 -25.30 31.50 18.71
N ARG A 686 -26.49 30.99 19.08
CA ARG A 686 -27.08 29.80 18.46
C ARG A 686 -27.35 29.99 16.96
N GLU A 687 -27.89 31.14 16.57
CA GLU A 687 -28.15 31.49 15.17
C GLU A 687 -26.83 31.60 14.39
N LEU A 688 -25.81 32.24 14.97
CA LEU A 688 -24.47 32.30 14.38
C LEU A 688 -23.85 30.90 14.21
N ARG A 689 -23.94 30.05 15.26
CA ARG A 689 -23.44 28.67 15.22
C ARG A 689 -24.14 27.85 14.14
N ALA A 690 -25.45 28.02 13.94
CA ALA A 690 -26.20 27.26 12.94
C ALA A 690 -25.76 27.57 11.50
N ARG A 691 -25.42 28.83 11.19
CA ARG A 691 -25.05 29.27 9.84
C ARG A 691 -23.55 29.26 9.52
N SER A 692 -22.70 29.21 10.54
CA SER A 692 -21.24 29.24 10.36
C SER A 692 -20.71 27.82 10.18
N ARG A 693 -19.60 27.66 9.46
CA ARG A 693 -18.84 26.40 9.40
C ARG A 693 -17.92 26.25 10.59
N TRP A 694 -17.31 27.35 11.02
CA TRP A 694 -16.44 27.44 12.19
C TRP A 694 -16.93 28.49 13.16
N VAL A 695 -16.76 28.28 14.47
CA VAL A 695 -17.06 29.30 15.47
C VAL A 695 -15.93 29.40 16.48
N VAL A 696 -15.39 30.60 16.66
CA VAL A 696 -14.35 30.90 17.65
C VAL A 696 -14.89 31.83 18.71
N HIS A 697 -14.69 31.45 19.97
CA HIS A 697 -15.06 32.24 21.14
C HIS A 697 -13.81 32.86 21.74
N LEU A 698 -13.81 34.19 21.89
CA LEU A 698 -12.69 34.96 22.41
C LEU A 698 -13.08 35.82 23.62
N THR A 699 -12.07 36.22 24.39
CA THR A 699 -12.17 37.30 25.38
C THR A 699 -11.12 38.36 25.10
N PRO A 700 -11.41 39.66 25.28
CA PRO A 700 -10.37 40.70 25.25
C PRO A 700 -9.39 40.51 26.41
N GLY A 701 -8.10 40.34 26.12
CA GLY A 701 -7.02 40.26 27.10
C GLY A 701 -6.10 41.50 27.08
N VAL A 702 -5.15 41.55 28.03
CA VAL A 702 -4.16 42.65 28.14
C VAL A 702 -3.19 42.62 26.97
N ASP A 703 -2.76 41.42 26.57
CA ASP A 703 -1.80 41.18 25.48
C ASP A 703 -2.49 40.80 24.16
N GLY A 704 -3.75 41.22 23.98
CA GLY A 704 -4.59 40.86 22.84
C GLY A 704 -5.73 39.92 23.22
N ALA A 705 -6.54 39.54 22.24
CA ALA A 705 -7.65 38.61 22.46
C ALA A 705 -7.13 37.24 22.91
N GLU A 706 -7.85 36.51 23.74
CA GLU A 706 -7.51 35.14 24.16
C GLU A 706 -8.60 34.16 23.74
N PHE A 707 -8.21 32.97 23.29
CA PHE A 707 -9.16 31.92 22.89
C PHE A 707 -9.82 31.30 24.13
N ARG A 708 -11.14 31.06 24.05
CA ARG A 708 -11.91 30.37 25.10
C ARG A 708 -12.44 29.02 24.65
N LEU A 709 -12.86 28.92 23.39
CA LEU A 709 -13.43 27.73 22.77
C LEU A 709 -13.35 27.90 21.26
N ALA A 710 -13.16 26.82 20.52
CA ALA A 710 -13.41 26.78 19.09
C ALA A 710 -14.20 25.52 18.75
N GLU A 711 -15.19 25.62 17.87
CA GLU A 711 -16.07 24.50 17.52
C GLU A 711 -16.49 24.55 16.05
N ARG A 712 -16.90 23.39 15.53
CA ARG A 712 -17.63 23.31 14.27
C ARG A 712 -19.01 23.93 14.44
N GLY A 713 -19.45 24.69 13.44
CA GLY A 713 -20.81 25.17 13.34
C GLY A 713 -21.70 24.22 12.51
N GLY A 714 -22.97 24.59 12.40
CA GLY A 714 -24.00 23.80 11.73
C GLY A 714 -23.82 23.69 10.22
N ALA A 715 -23.07 24.59 9.60
CA ALA A 715 -22.78 24.57 8.15
C ALA A 715 -21.54 23.74 7.77
N HIS A 716 -20.83 23.16 8.75
CA HIS A 716 -19.77 22.19 8.48
C HIS A 716 -20.35 20.90 7.89
N VAL A 717 -19.61 20.21 7.01
CA VAL A 717 -20.06 18.94 6.38
C VAL A 717 -20.44 17.84 7.39
N PHE A 718 -19.91 17.93 8.61
CA PHE A 718 -20.18 17.00 9.70
C PHE A 718 -21.15 17.55 10.75
N GLY A 719 -21.63 18.79 10.55
CA GLY A 719 -22.43 19.55 11.49
C GLY A 719 -21.71 19.85 12.81
N CYS A 720 -22.50 20.22 13.81
CA CYS A 720 -22.05 20.33 15.19
C CYS A 720 -21.83 18.94 15.80
N ASP A 721 -20.87 18.80 16.72
CA ASP A 721 -20.68 17.57 17.49
C ASP A 721 -21.93 17.27 18.34
N ALA A 722 -22.79 16.38 17.84
CA ALA A 722 -23.97 15.87 18.53
C ALA A 722 -23.65 14.47 19.08
N PRO A 723 -24.24 14.05 20.22
CA PRO A 723 -24.03 12.71 20.76
C PRO A 723 -24.42 11.66 19.71
N ALA A 724 -23.47 10.85 19.27
CA ALA A 724 -23.67 9.82 18.28
C ALA A 724 -22.99 8.51 18.69
N SER A 725 -23.17 7.44 17.89
CA SER A 725 -22.37 6.23 18.07
C SER A 725 -20.88 6.53 17.83
N LEU A 726 -19.98 5.77 18.46
CA LEU A 726 -18.54 5.99 18.27
C LEU A 726 -18.16 5.85 16.80
N ALA A 727 -18.78 4.89 16.09
CA ALA A 727 -18.58 4.70 14.66
C ALA A 727 -18.88 5.97 13.83
N ARG A 728 -19.93 6.72 14.17
CA ARG A 728 -20.28 7.98 13.46
C ARG A 728 -19.32 9.11 13.83
N GLU A 729 -18.95 9.23 15.10
CA GLU A 729 -17.94 10.18 15.59
C GLU A 729 -16.56 9.92 14.97
N SER A 730 -16.28 8.65 14.69
CA SER A 730 -15.03 8.12 14.13
C SER A 730 -15.04 7.97 12.60
N ARG A 731 -16.08 8.46 11.93
CA ARG A 731 -16.22 8.47 10.45
C ARG A 731 -16.00 7.09 9.80
N LEU A 732 -16.53 6.05 10.43
CA LEU A 732 -16.41 4.68 9.93
C LEU A 732 -17.50 4.28 8.94
N GLY A 733 -18.35 5.23 8.52
CA GLY A 733 -19.40 5.00 7.53
C GLY A 733 -20.54 4.09 8.00
N ALA A 734 -21.33 3.58 7.05
CA ALA A 734 -22.44 2.65 7.26
C ALA A 734 -21.93 1.21 7.53
N LEU A 735 -21.42 0.97 8.74
CA LEU A 735 -20.68 -0.25 9.07
C LEU A 735 -21.49 -1.55 9.01
N ALA A 736 -22.74 -1.59 9.47
CA ALA A 736 -23.42 -2.85 9.80
C ALA A 736 -23.48 -3.83 8.60
N ASP A 737 -24.14 -3.43 7.52
CA ASP A 737 -24.33 -4.25 6.33
C ASP A 737 -23.01 -4.57 5.62
N TRP A 738 -22.09 -3.62 5.57
CA TRP A 738 -20.78 -3.82 4.97
C TRP A 738 -19.94 -4.83 5.76
N PHE A 739 -19.94 -4.72 7.09
CA PHE A 739 -19.15 -5.57 7.96
C PHE A 739 -19.59 -7.03 7.86
N ASP A 740 -20.89 -7.30 7.86
CA ASP A 740 -21.42 -8.66 7.77
C ASP A 740 -21.08 -9.30 6.41
N ARG A 741 -21.14 -8.52 5.31
CA ARG A 741 -20.66 -8.96 3.98
C ARG A 741 -19.16 -9.18 3.94
N ALA A 742 -18.38 -8.29 4.55
CA ALA A 742 -16.93 -8.40 4.62
C ALA A 742 -16.51 -9.66 5.40
N ALA A 743 -17.13 -9.91 6.56
CA ALA A 743 -16.96 -11.13 7.34
C ALA A 743 -17.32 -12.37 6.51
N ALA A 744 -18.50 -12.40 5.87
CA ALA A 744 -18.91 -13.52 5.03
C ALA A 744 -17.91 -13.81 3.88
N ARG A 745 -17.34 -12.77 3.26
CA ARG A 745 -16.31 -12.92 2.21
C ARG A 745 -14.99 -13.49 2.75
N ARG A 746 -14.58 -13.10 3.95
CA ARG A 746 -13.33 -13.59 4.56
C ARG A 746 -13.43 -15.06 4.94
N HIS A 747 -14.60 -15.53 5.38
CA HIS A 747 -14.79 -16.89 5.90
C HIS A 747 -15.48 -17.86 4.91
N GLY A 748 -15.71 -17.45 3.65
CA GLY A 748 -16.45 -18.24 2.65
C GLY A 748 -15.63 -19.29 1.89
N THR A 749 -16.11 -20.53 1.85
CA THR A 749 -15.51 -21.69 1.16
C THR A 749 -15.47 -21.61 -0.38
N HIS A 750 -16.13 -20.62 -0.98
CA HIS A 750 -16.31 -20.48 -2.43
C HIS A 750 -15.73 -19.18 -3.02
N ARG A 751 -14.81 -18.50 -2.34
CA ARG A 751 -14.19 -17.30 -2.94
C ARG A 751 -13.34 -17.68 -4.17
N PRO A 752 -13.41 -16.91 -5.28
CA PRO A 752 -12.52 -17.12 -6.43
C PRO A 752 -11.05 -17.05 -6.02
N MET A 753 -10.18 -17.85 -6.64
CA MET A 753 -8.74 -17.78 -6.38
C MET A 753 -8.13 -16.51 -6.98
N THR A 754 -7.57 -15.67 -6.11
CA THR A 754 -6.87 -14.44 -6.47
C THR A 754 -5.48 -14.72 -7.08
N ALA A 755 -4.79 -13.68 -7.56
CA ALA A 755 -3.39 -13.81 -8.00
C ALA A 755 -2.46 -14.13 -6.83
N ALA A 756 -2.63 -13.44 -5.69
CA ALA A 756 -1.91 -13.73 -4.44
C ALA A 756 -2.16 -15.18 -3.96
N ASP A 757 -3.40 -15.69 -4.05
CA ASP A 757 -3.67 -17.09 -3.70
C ASP A 757 -2.86 -18.05 -4.60
N ARG A 758 -2.61 -17.70 -5.86
CA ARG A 758 -1.76 -18.52 -6.74
C ARG A 758 -0.29 -18.43 -6.35
N GLU A 759 0.18 -17.24 -5.98
CA GLU A 759 1.55 -17.05 -5.50
C GLU A 759 1.80 -17.80 -4.19
N ASP A 760 0.87 -17.75 -3.23
CA ASP A 760 0.91 -18.55 -2.00
C ASP A 760 0.92 -20.04 -2.31
N VAL A 761 0.06 -20.49 -3.24
CA VAL A 761 0.04 -21.89 -3.69
C VAL A 761 1.37 -22.29 -4.30
N ASP A 762 1.93 -21.46 -5.18
CA ASP A 762 3.20 -21.74 -5.84
C ASP A 762 4.38 -21.69 -4.85
N ALA A 763 4.34 -20.80 -3.86
CA ALA A 763 5.32 -20.73 -2.77
C ALA A 763 5.28 -21.99 -1.90
N LEU A 764 4.08 -22.43 -1.48
CA LEU A 764 3.89 -23.67 -0.74
C LEU A 764 4.34 -24.89 -1.55
N VAL A 765 4.07 -24.92 -2.86
CA VAL A 765 4.52 -25.97 -3.77
C VAL A 765 6.04 -26.01 -3.87
N ARG A 766 6.69 -24.84 -4.02
CA ARG A 766 8.17 -24.73 -4.01
C ARG A 766 8.76 -25.19 -2.68
N ALA A 767 8.07 -24.93 -1.56
CA ALA A 767 8.45 -25.41 -0.23
C ALA A 767 8.16 -26.92 -0.01
N GLY A 768 7.65 -27.63 -1.01
CA GLY A 768 7.46 -29.09 -0.99
C GLY A 768 6.05 -29.56 -0.63
N ALA A 769 5.05 -28.67 -0.51
CA ALA A 769 3.67 -29.07 -0.34
C ALA A 769 3.06 -29.60 -1.65
N PRO A 770 2.30 -30.71 -1.64
CA PRO A 770 1.50 -31.10 -2.80
C PRO A 770 0.56 -29.97 -3.22
N ARG A 771 0.46 -29.68 -4.53
CA ARG A 771 -0.37 -28.57 -5.05
C ARG A 771 -1.82 -28.60 -4.57
N THR A 772 -2.38 -29.80 -4.42
CA THR A 772 -3.75 -29.99 -3.89
C THR A 772 -3.89 -29.57 -2.42
N MET A 773 -2.88 -29.84 -1.59
CA MET A 773 -2.82 -29.37 -0.21
C MET A 773 -2.60 -27.86 -0.15
N ALA A 774 -1.66 -27.34 -0.95
CA ALA A 774 -1.42 -25.89 -1.05
C ALA A 774 -2.71 -25.14 -1.41
N LEU A 775 -3.44 -25.61 -2.43
CA LEU A 775 -4.75 -25.09 -2.80
C LEU A 775 -5.76 -25.13 -1.65
N GLY A 776 -5.80 -26.23 -0.91
CA GLY A 776 -6.68 -26.40 0.25
C GLY A 776 -6.34 -25.42 1.38
N LEU A 777 -5.05 -25.27 1.70
CA LEU A 777 -4.57 -24.37 2.75
C LEU A 777 -4.88 -22.92 2.40
N THR A 778 -4.54 -22.50 1.20
CA THR A 778 -4.78 -21.11 0.75
C THR A 778 -6.27 -20.79 0.73
N ARG A 779 -7.13 -21.69 0.23
CA ARG A 779 -8.59 -21.48 0.23
C ARG A 779 -9.20 -21.37 1.61
N LEU A 780 -8.64 -22.09 2.58
CA LEU A 780 -9.11 -22.07 3.97
C LEU A 780 -8.39 -21.03 4.82
N GLY A 781 -7.46 -20.24 4.26
CA GLY A 781 -6.68 -19.25 5.00
C GLY A 781 -5.69 -19.86 6.02
N LEU A 782 -5.22 -21.08 5.78
CA LEU A 782 -4.40 -21.86 6.73
C LEU A 782 -2.89 -21.79 6.45
N THR A 783 -2.48 -21.05 5.42
CA THR A 783 -1.07 -20.95 5.00
C THR A 783 -0.16 -20.52 6.14
N ALA A 784 -0.47 -19.40 6.79
CA ALA A 784 0.35 -18.87 7.88
C ALA A 784 0.42 -19.83 9.08
N ALA A 785 -0.72 -20.41 9.49
CA ALA A 785 -0.76 -21.34 10.62
C ALA A 785 0.09 -22.61 10.39
N VAL A 786 0.09 -23.12 9.15
CA VAL A 786 0.93 -24.27 8.78
C VAL A 786 2.42 -23.90 8.74
N LEU A 787 2.77 -22.75 8.18
CA LEU A 787 4.15 -22.29 8.12
C LEU A 787 4.69 -22.00 9.53
N ASP A 788 3.93 -21.30 10.36
CA ASP A 788 4.29 -21.05 11.77
C ASP A 788 4.52 -22.35 12.52
N LEU A 789 3.68 -23.37 12.32
CA LEU A 789 3.85 -24.67 12.96
C LEU A 789 5.18 -25.35 12.54
N VAL A 790 5.53 -25.27 11.26
CA VAL A 790 6.79 -25.84 10.73
C VAL A 790 8.00 -25.06 11.20
N ASP A 791 7.94 -23.73 11.27
CA ASP A 791 9.02 -22.88 11.76
C ASP A 791 9.33 -23.17 13.24
N HIS A 792 8.29 -23.43 14.06
CA HIS A 792 8.45 -23.77 15.48
C HIS A 792 8.93 -25.21 15.71
N ASP A 793 8.71 -26.12 14.76
CA ASP A 793 9.18 -27.51 14.83
C ASP A 793 9.47 -28.07 13.43
N PRO A 794 10.67 -27.80 12.89
CA PRO A 794 11.05 -28.26 11.55
C PRO A 794 10.96 -29.78 11.37
N GLY A 795 11.00 -30.56 12.47
CA GLY A 795 10.89 -32.01 12.45
C GLY A 795 9.51 -32.55 12.06
N LEU A 796 8.46 -31.72 12.07
CA LEU A 796 7.11 -32.13 11.66
C LEU A 796 6.98 -32.27 10.14
N GLY A 797 7.65 -31.40 9.39
CA GLY A 797 7.57 -31.31 7.94
C GLY A 797 6.26 -30.71 7.42
N LEU A 798 6.36 -29.95 6.32
CA LEU A 798 5.25 -29.16 5.75
C LEU A 798 4.02 -29.99 5.38
N THR A 799 4.22 -31.16 4.77
CA THR A 799 3.10 -32.03 4.34
C THR A 799 2.26 -32.54 5.50
N ARG A 800 2.88 -32.89 6.64
CA ARG A 800 2.14 -33.40 7.81
C ARG A 800 1.41 -32.29 8.54
N ALA A 801 2.03 -31.12 8.65
CA ALA A 801 1.37 -29.93 9.18
C ALA A 801 0.15 -29.55 8.33
N ALA A 802 0.31 -29.53 7.00
CA ALA A 802 -0.77 -29.27 6.06
C ALA A 802 -1.93 -30.28 6.21
N ASP A 803 -1.63 -31.58 6.21
CA ASP A 803 -2.64 -32.64 6.38
C ASP A 803 -3.39 -32.51 7.71
N PHE A 804 -2.67 -32.26 8.81
CA PHE A 804 -3.26 -32.06 10.13
C PHE A 804 -4.29 -30.93 10.16
N TYR A 805 -3.96 -29.78 9.56
CA TYR A 805 -4.88 -28.64 9.48
C TYR A 805 -6.08 -28.91 8.57
N LEU A 806 -5.85 -29.52 7.41
CA LEU A 806 -6.91 -29.81 6.43
C LEU A 806 -7.88 -30.90 6.86
N THR A 807 -7.48 -31.77 7.79
CA THR A 807 -8.28 -32.91 8.24
C THR A 807 -8.79 -32.75 9.68
N HIS A 808 -7.88 -32.67 10.66
CA HIS A 808 -8.22 -32.75 12.07
C HIS A 808 -8.66 -31.41 12.64
N VAL A 809 -7.93 -30.34 12.34
CA VAL A 809 -8.28 -28.97 12.77
C VAL A 809 -9.59 -28.54 12.11
N ARG A 810 -9.73 -28.79 10.80
CA ARG A 810 -10.98 -28.52 10.07
C ARG A 810 -12.19 -29.24 10.69
N ARG A 811 -12.07 -30.54 10.97
CA ARG A 811 -13.18 -31.29 11.58
C ARG A 811 -13.55 -30.77 12.97
N ALA A 812 -12.57 -30.33 13.75
CA ALA A 812 -12.82 -29.70 15.05
C ALA A 812 -13.52 -28.33 14.90
N ALA A 813 -13.16 -27.57 13.87
CA ALA A 813 -13.83 -26.31 13.54
C ALA A 813 -15.28 -26.53 13.11
N ASP A 814 -15.52 -27.53 12.25
CA ASP A 814 -16.88 -27.91 11.82
C ASP A 814 -17.75 -28.33 13.02
N SER A 815 -17.22 -29.07 14.00
CA SER A 815 -17.97 -29.44 15.22
C SER A 815 -18.24 -28.27 16.16
N LEU A 816 -17.45 -27.20 16.06
CA LEU A 816 -17.60 -25.98 16.85
C LEU A 816 -18.41 -24.90 16.15
N ASP A 817 -18.89 -25.16 14.93
CA ASP A 817 -19.59 -24.19 14.07
C ASP A 817 -18.76 -22.91 13.84
N VAL A 818 -17.46 -23.08 13.58
CA VAL A 818 -16.52 -21.99 13.27
C VAL A 818 -15.73 -22.30 12.00
N ALA A 819 -15.30 -21.27 11.27
CA ALA A 819 -14.41 -21.46 10.13
C ALA A 819 -13.05 -21.99 10.60
N THR A 820 -12.39 -22.83 9.80
CA THR A 820 -11.11 -23.46 10.20
C THR A 820 -10.01 -22.44 10.50
N ALA A 821 -9.90 -21.35 9.73
CA ALA A 821 -8.95 -20.28 10.00
C ALA A 821 -9.26 -19.48 11.28
N ASP A 822 -10.50 -19.52 11.75
CA ASP A 822 -10.93 -18.82 12.97
C ASP A 822 -10.79 -19.69 14.22
N LEU A 823 -10.37 -20.95 14.07
CA LEU A 823 -10.20 -21.85 15.19
C LEU A 823 -8.99 -21.40 16.02
N ALA A 824 -9.24 -20.92 17.23
CA ALA A 824 -8.22 -20.44 18.16
C ALA A 824 -7.39 -21.58 18.78
N LEU A 825 -6.69 -22.35 17.94
CA LEU A 825 -5.76 -23.40 18.33
C LEU A 825 -4.34 -22.82 18.41
N PRO A 826 -3.73 -22.65 19.60
CA PRO A 826 -2.37 -22.15 19.72
C PRO A 826 -1.37 -23.03 18.95
N THR A 827 -0.34 -22.44 18.32
CA THR A 827 0.69 -23.17 17.57
C THR A 827 1.38 -24.24 18.42
N SER A 828 1.61 -23.97 19.71
CA SER A 828 2.15 -24.95 20.67
C SER A 828 1.20 -26.13 20.89
N ALA A 829 -0.11 -25.87 21.02
CA ALA A 829 -1.11 -26.92 21.17
C ALA A 829 -1.26 -27.73 19.88
N ALA A 830 -1.28 -27.08 18.71
CA ALA A 830 -1.28 -27.74 17.40
C ALA A 830 -0.07 -28.68 17.25
N ARG A 831 1.12 -28.20 17.60
CA ARG A 831 2.37 -28.99 17.63
C ARG A 831 2.25 -30.19 18.54
N ASP A 832 1.81 -30.00 19.77
CA ASP A 832 1.77 -31.07 20.77
C ASP A 832 0.70 -32.12 20.42
N VAL A 833 -0.47 -31.71 19.92
CA VAL A 833 -1.48 -32.62 19.37
C VAL A 833 -0.89 -33.42 18.20
N LEU A 834 -0.26 -32.75 17.23
CA LEU A 834 0.31 -33.44 16.08
C LEU A 834 1.42 -34.41 16.47
N ARG A 835 2.25 -34.09 17.47
CA ARG A 835 3.25 -35.01 18.05
C ARG A 835 2.62 -36.22 18.71
N LEU A 836 1.53 -36.05 19.46
CA LEU A 836 0.79 -37.17 20.05
C LEU A 836 0.24 -38.10 18.97
N VAL A 837 -0.28 -37.54 17.87
CA VAL A 837 -0.80 -38.30 16.73
C VAL A 837 0.31 -39.02 15.96
N ILE A 838 1.38 -38.32 15.56
CA ILE A 838 2.54 -38.90 14.86
C ILE A 838 3.23 -39.95 15.74
N GLY A 839 3.29 -39.70 17.04
CA GLY A 839 3.85 -40.61 18.02
C GLY A 839 3.04 -41.89 18.19
N GLY A 840 1.76 -41.92 17.81
CA GLY A 840 0.83 -43.03 18.03
C GLY A 840 0.11 -42.98 19.37
N ARG A 841 0.42 -41.97 20.22
CA ARG A 841 -0.16 -41.78 21.57
C ARG A 841 -1.61 -41.34 21.56
N VAL A 842 -2.09 -40.81 20.44
CA VAL A 842 -3.51 -40.49 20.19
C VAL A 842 -3.84 -41.05 18.81
N HIS A 843 -4.96 -41.75 18.69
CA HIS A 843 -5.38 -42.29 17.39
C HIS A 843 -5.78 -41.13 16.46
N PRO A 844 -5.44 -41.13 15.16
CA PRO A 844 -5.79 -40.02 14.25
C PRO A 844 -7.28 -39.66 14.22
N ARG A 845 -8.17 -40.64 14.39
CA ARG A 845 -9.63 -40.42 14.44
C ARG A 845 -10.06 -39.54 15.63
N ASP A 846 -9.28 -39.55 16.71
CA ASP A 846 -9.55 -38.87 17.97
C ASP A 846 -8.85 -37.49 18.05
N ALA A 847 -7.98 -37.19 17.09
CA ALA A 847 -7.25 -35.93 17.03
C ALA A 847 -8.16 -34.70 16.97
N ALA A 848 -9.27 -34.76 16.22
CA ALA A 848 -10.23 -33.64 16.13
C ALA A 848 -10.89 -33.34 17.49
N ALA A 849 -11.28 -34.38 18.25
CA ALA A 849 -11.85 -34.22 19.58
C ALA A 849 -10.83 -33.63 20.57
N LEU A 850 -9.55 -34.01 20.43
CA LEU A 850 -8.49 -33.42 21.23
C LEU A 850 -8.23 -31.96 20.86
N VAL A 851 -8.27 -31.61 19.57
CA VAL A 851 -8.19 -30.21 19.11
C VAL A 851 -9.35 -29.40 19.70
N GLU A 852 -10.58 -29.90 19.65
CA GLU A 852 -11.74 -29.21 20.25
C GLU A 852 -11.51 -28.90 21.73
N ARG A 853 -11.03 -29.89 22.50
CA ARG A 853 -10.72 -29.71 23.91
C ARG A 853 -9.59 -28.72 24.15
N ALA A 854 -8.56 -28.73 23.32
CA ALA A 854 -7.44 -27.79 23.40
C ALA A 854 -7.88 -26.35 23.12
N VAL A 855 -8.80 -26.15 22.17
CA VAL A 855 -9.40 -24.83 21.89
C VAL A 855 -10.25 -24.34 23.05
N ARG A 856 -11.04 -25.22 23.68
CA ARG A 856 -11.87 -24.87 24.84
C ARG A 856 -11.06 -24.63 26.13
N ASN A 857 -9.88 -25.25 26.24
CA ASN A 857 -9.04 -25.21 27.45
C ASN A 857 -7.58 -24.87 27.07
N PRO A 858 -7.30 -23.67 26.53
CA PRO A 858 -6.00 -23.34 25.96
C PRO A 858 -4.86 -23.30 26.98
N ALA A 859 -5.16 -23.22 28.28
CA ALA A 859 -4.18 -23.25 29.35
C ALA A 859 -3.71 -24.67 29.73
N GLU A 860 -4.45 -25.71 29.33
CA GLU A 860 -4.14 -27.09 29.69
C GLU A 860 -3.36 -27.79 28.57
N PRO A 861 -2.22 -28.46 28.87
CA PRO A 861 -1.45 -29.16 27.86
C PRO A 861 -2.27 -30.25 27.15
N PRO A 862 -2.16 -30.40 25.81
CA PRO A 862 -2.94 -31.40 25.07
C PRO A 862 -2.80 -32.84 25.58
N GLU A 863 -1.64 -33.22 26.14
CA GLU A 863 -1.49 -34.54 26.74
C GLU A 863 -2.38 -34.75 27.98
N SER A 864 -2.53 -33.72 28.83
CA SER A 864 -3.42 -33.78 30.00
C SER A 864 -4.88 -33.87 29.56
N LEU A 865 -5.26 -33.07 28.57
CA LEU A 865 -6.59 -33.12 27.95
C LEU A 865 -6.88 -34.48 27.31
N ALA A 866 -5.90 -35.10 26.65
CA ALA A 866 -6.04 -36.43 26.09
C ALA A 866 -6.23 -37.49 27.19
N ARG A 867 -5.48 -37.38 28.29
CA ARG A 867 -5.59 -38.30 29.43
C ARG A 867 -6.95 -38.20 30.11
N SER A 868 -7.41 -36.98 30.44
CA SER A 868 -8.70 -36.75 31.10
C SER A 868 -9.89 -37.16 30.21
N ALA A 869 -9.70 -37.13 28.89
CA ALA A 869 -10.68 -37.54 27.90
C ALA A 869 -10.63 -39.04 27.54
N GLY A 870 -9.67 -39.81 28.06
CA GLY A 870 -9.48 -41.21 27.68
C GLY A 870 -9.06 -41.41 26.22
N LEU A 871 -8.37 -40.43 25.62
CA LEU A 871 -7.93 -40.45 24.22
C LEU A 871 -6.50 -40.97 24.03
N LEU A 872 -5.78 -41.23 25.13
CA LEU A 872 -4.44 -41.80 25.06
C LEU A 872 -4.50 -43.28 24.70
N THR A 873 -3.67 -43.70 23.76
CA THR A 873 -3.51 -45.11 23.42
C THR A 873 -2.65 -45.81 24.47
N ASP A 874 -2.97 -47.07 24.73
CA ASP A 874 -2.24 -47.91 25.67
C ASP A 874 -1.02 -48.55 25.00
N ARG A 875 0.11 -48.49 25.70
CA ARG A 875 1.41 -49.04 25.27
C ARG A 875 1.89 -50.19 26.14
N ASP A 876 1.05 -50.69 27.05
CA ASP A 876 1.39 -51.81 27.90
C ASP A 876 1.75 -53.03 27.04
N GLY A 877 3.02 -53.44 27.12
CA GLY A 877 3.55 -54.59 26.39
C GLY A 877 2.82 -55.89 26.71
N ALA A 878 2.29 -56.04 27.93
CA ALA A 878 1.52 -57.22 28.32
C ALA A 878 0.18 -57.29 27.57
N ARG A 879 -0.56 -56.17 27.53
CA ARG A 879 -1.82 -56.08 26.79
C ARG A 879 -1.61 -56.19 25.28
N LEU A 880 -0.53 -55.62 24.75
CA LEU A 880 -0.15 -55.78 23.34
C LEU A 880 0.15 -57.24 22.98
N ALA A 881 0.88 -57.96 23.85
CA ALA A 881 1.17 -59.37 23.66
C ALA A 881 -0.07 -60.26 23.80
N GLU A 882 -1.02 -59.90 24.67
CA GLU A 882 -2.33 -60.57 24.78
C GLU A 882 -3.18 -60.35 23.53
N ALA A 883 -3.33 -59.10 23.09
CA ALA A 883 -4.06 -58.76 21.88
C ALA A 883 -3.48 -59.42 20.62
N LEU A 884 -2.14 -59.52 20.53
CA LEU A 884 -1.48 -60.23 19.44
C LEU A 884 -1.81 -61.73 19.47
N ARG A 885 -1.81 -62.36 20.64
CA ARG A 885 -2.19 -63.78 20.80
C ARG A 885 -3.66 -64.00 20.38
N ALA A 886 -4.57 -63.17 20.88
CA ALA A 886 -5.98 -63.22 20.48
C ALA A 886 -6.17 -63.08 18.96
N ALA A 887 -5.44 -62.15 18.34
CA ALA A 887 -5.47 -61.95 16.88
C ALA A 887 -4.90 -63.12 16.08
N LEU A 888 -3.87 -63.82 16.60
CA LEU A 888 -3.32 -65.03 15.98
C LEU A 888 -4.34 -66.16 16.01
N ASP A 889 -4.97 -66.37 17.17
CA ASP A 889 -5.98 -67.41 17.39
C ASP A 889 -7.22 -67.16 16.51
N ALA A 890 -7.72 -65.92 16.49
CA ALA A 890 -8.89 -65.54 15.70
C ALA A 890 -8.68 -65.70 14.18
N LEU A 891 -7.44 -65.63 13.71
CA LEU A 891 -7.08 -65.79 12.30
C LEU A 891 -6.59 -67.20 11.93
N ASP A 892 -6.53 -68.12 12.89
CA ASP A 892 -5.96 -69.47 12.76
C ASP A 892 -4.54 -69.46 12.18
N LEU A 893 -3.70 -68.56 12.71
CA LEU A 893 -2.33 -68.36 12.24
C LEU A 893 -1.31 -68.92 13.23
N ALA A 894 -0.65 -70.02 12.85
CA ALA A 894 0.48 -70.56 13.61
C ALA A 894 1.73 -69.67 13.48
N PRO A 895 2.43 -69.31 14.58
CA PRO A 895 3.64 -68.48 14.57
C PRO A 895 4.74 -68.99 13.62
N GLU A 896 4.87 -70.31 13.47
CA GLU A 896 5.83 -70.97 12.59
C GLU A 896 5.54 -70.66 11.12
N ARG A 897 4.26 -70.65 10.72
CA ARG A 897 3.84 -70.28 9.36
C ARG A 897 4.09 -68.81 9.08
N ILE A 898 3.90 -67.94 10.07
CA ILE A 898 4.18 -66.51 9.96
C ILE A 898 5.66 -66.28 9.68
N ARG A 899 6.55 -66.90 10.44
CA ARG A 899 8.02 -66.78 10.26
C ARG A 899 8.49 -67.18 8.87
N LEU A 900 7.82 -68.16 8.24
CA LEU A 900 8.14 -68.62 6.89
C LEU A 900 7.60 -67.70 5.78
N SER A 901 6.60 -66.86 6.07
CA SER A 901 6.00 -65.97 5.09
C SER A 901 6.99 -64.88 4.63
N ARG A 902 7.04 -64.62 3.32
CA ARG A 902 7.94 -63.63 2.70
C ARG A 902 7.21 -62.72 1.72
N GLY A 903 7.82 -61.56 1.43
CA GLY A 903 7.34 -60.62 0.42
C GLY A 903 5.86 -60.23 0.60
N ARG A 904 5.04 -60.53 -0.41
CA ARG A 904 3.61 -60.18 -0.44
C ARG A 904 2.80 -60.88 0.66
N GLU A 905 3.17 -62.10 1.01
CA GLU A 905 2.47 -62.90 2.02
C GLU A 905 2.71 -62.31 3.42
N ARG A 906 3.96 -61.98 3.77
CA ARG A 906 4.30 -61.28 5.02
C ARG A 906 3.47 -60.01 5.19
N ARG A 907 3.41 -59.16 4.16
CA ARG A 907 2.62 -57.92 4.21
C ARG A 907 1.14 -58.20 4.44
N ARG A 908 0.55 -59.16 3.73
CA ARG A 908 -0.86 -59.54 3.89
C ARG A 908 -1.15 -60.07 5.29
N THR A 909 -0.26 -60.90 5.84
CA THR A 909 -0.38 -61.46 7.18
C THR A 909 -0.26 -60.37 8.25
N ARG A 910 0.73 -59.49 8.13
CA ARG A 910 0.90 -58.31 8.98
C ARG A 910 -0.36 -57.43 8.99
N ASP A 911 -0.87 -57.09 7.81
CA ASP A 911 -2.06 -56.23 7.68
C ASP A 911 -3.32 -56.90 8.27
N ARG A 912 -3.46 -58.23 8.14
CA ARG A 912 -4.55 -59.00 8.77
C ARG A 912 -4.46 -58.99 10.29
N LEU A 913 -3.27 -59.24 10.85
CA LEU A 913 -3.03 -59.21 12.30
C LEU A 913 -3.29 -57.82 12.88
N LEU A 914 -2.75 -56.77 12.25
CA LEU A 914 -3.02 -55.39 12.66
C LEU A 914 -4.50 -55.02 12.54
N GLY A 915 -5.18 -55.53 11.51
CA GLY A 915 -6.62 -55.36 11.35
C GLY A 915 -7.44 -56.06 12.44
N ALA A 916 -7.02 -57.25 12.88
CA ALA A 916 -7.65 -57.98 13.99
C ALA A 916 -7.43 -57.28 15.33
N ILE A 917 -6.18 -56.96 15.68
CA ILE A 917 -5.82 -56.22 16.90
C ILE A 917 -6.59 -54.91 16.98
N ARG A 918 -6.65 -54.14 15.89
CA ARG A 918 -7.37 -52.86 15.88
C ARG A 918 -8.88 -53.00 16.08
N ARG A 919 -9.48 -54.10 15.63
CA ARG A 919 -10.93 -54.34 15.80
C ARG A 919 -11.27 -54.71 17.24
N GLU A 920 -10.46 -55.56 17.87
CA GLU A 920 -10.73 -56.11 19.20
C GLU A 920 -10.19 -55.23 20.32
N HIS A 921 -9.09 -54.52 20.07
CA HIS A 921 -8.39 -53.67 21.02
C HIS A 921 -8.11 -52.28 20.43
N PRO A 922 -9.16 -51.48 20.18
CA PRO A 922 -9.04 -50.18 19.51
C PRO A 922 -8.33 -49.10 20.35
N ASP A 923 -8.07 -49.37 21.62
CA ASP A 923 -7.35 -48.53 22.59
C ASP A 923 -5.82 -48.72 22.54
N LEU A 924 -5.32 -49.80 21.94
CA LEU A 924 -3.87 -50.07 21.87
C LEU A 924 -3.17 -49.16 20.85
N ASP A 925 -1.93 -48.76 21.17
CA ASP A 925 -1.08 -47.95 20.30
C ASP A 925 -0.79 -48.71 18.98
N PRO A 926 -1.23 -48.18 17.83
CA PRO A 926 -1.10 -48.89 16.55
C PRO A 926 0.35 -49.14 16.13
N ARG A 927 1.28 -48.28 16.56
CA ARG A 927 2.70 -48.40 16.22
C ARG A 927 3.37 -49.43 17.12
N ALA A 928 3.09 -49.41 18.42
CA ALA A 928 3.56 -50.42 19.34
C ALA A 928 3.00 -51.81 18.98
N ALA A 929 1.73 -51.88 18.53
CA ALA A 929 1.14 -53.10 18.00
C ALA A 929 1.84 -53.57 16.71
N ALA A 930 2.17 -52.66 15.79
CA ALA A 930 2.95 -52.99 14.61
C ALA A 930 4.36 -53.49 14.94
N GLU A 931 5.04 -52.89 15.92
CA GLU A 931 6.34 -53.38 16.39
C GLU A 931 6.23 -54.79 16.99
N HIS A 932 5.21 -55.06 17.82
CA HIS A 932 4.97 -56.40 18.37
C HIS A 932 4.62 -57.43 17.29
N VAL A 933 3.81 -57.05 16.30
CA VAL A 933 3.51 -57.90 15.14
C VAL A 933 4.77 -58.19 14.33
N GLU A 934 5.62 -57.19 14.07
CA GLU A 934 6.86 -57.36 13.29
C GLU A 934 7.86 -58.30 13.98
N ARG A 935 7.92 -58.32 15.32
CA ARG A 935 8.74 -59.27 16.09
C ARG A 935 8.38 -60.74 15.83
N LEU A 936 7.20 -61.05 15.30
CA LEU A 936 6.85 -62.43 14.93
C LEU A 936 7.75 -62.98 13.81
N TRP A 937 8.37 -62.13 13.00
CA TRP A 937 9.32 -62.52 11.95
C TRP A 937 10.78 -62.51 12.40
N GLU A 938 11.07 -62.07 13.62
CA GLU A 938 12.40 -62.16 14.18
C GLU A 938 12.68 -63.63 14.60
N PRO A 939 13.92 -64.14 14.42
CA PRO A 939 14.29 -65.44 14.93
C PRO A 939 14.11 -65.46 16.47
N PRO A 940 13.68 -66.58 17.07
CA PRO A 940 13.58 -66.67 18.52
C PRO A 940 14.96 -66.39 19.14
N GLY A 941 15.04 -65.31 19.92
CA GLY A 941 16.24 -64.89 20.65
C GLY A 941 16.47 -65.68 21.93
#